data_AF-D6U8Y9-F1
#
_entry.id   AF-D6U8Y9-F1
#
_cell.length_a   1.000
_cell.length_b   1.000
_cell.length_c   1.000
_cell.angle_alpha   90.00
_cell.angle_beta   90.00
_cell.angle_gamma   90.00
#
_symmetry.space_group_name_H-M   'P 1'
#
loop_
_entity.id
_entity.type
_entity.pdbx_description
1 polymer ?
#
loop_
_entity_poly.entity_id
_entity_poly.type
_entity_poly.pdbx_seq_one_letter_code
_entity_poly.pdbx_strand_id
1 'polypeptide(L)'
;MTQHFTLTSELAHRAMALAKKTTGTEHQTLASTEPSSAPATLRRFRSDKFRPCKEELDAWRRYYSACAWYQNNPLHDSPFSLALPSACDEQDAVCNALASNKLILYFEACQAAEMDTKEGRQALEPRQFTERLRRAYQAKDGAAVLVLASNFRARQDELDELEQALRSAWCLPIGAEQDTAEPQALASGEQTPPSSGNQVSKEQRASSARTSQTPGAGAGQTPPSRTKEVKNRARAVVLADVHAGRAIMPSGDVVTFTPLCSLAELARTIKAAGLCDQISLSGALPPDYKAWLTDASMWDEHTTAKRGMYFDLEQEEYHVARYQHRVSREELDVRSLHAWYGDAVYTVEEAHQALALLNQYIRAAFTQDDKAYATPALTFQQLWTRENRIKGRQFPPLPEKVREKIRASSGQGRVEMCTLPGVTKAPVHYYDGIFMYSALSWGMATDIAAEDEKDEYAGKVPARYRIRYTVPATWQHVGVFMTPRDAVTGRQADSHEWAYPGQQEAGRTFETWADGAEIDALIQSRYYQAPAEDTKEAKAAAYTSAWRKTADAWRIKILERIVFKVDSKNKPLDDITRKLADMRDKVEADARLADESRQNVYKLVRAALRNILLHGIGSFNRHNRDVTYILRTDEPAPDGYTGRRALDETHEIYTVPQPVEKYTQQFEHPEWPALIWARCRARMTAWALSLPREEIILFRTDALAVTKDQPQWNGNTRRGTLRPKWRIAKTVKAPHSFEEFDALTSKYVKEA
;
A
#
# COMPACT_ATOMS: atom_id res chain seq x y z
N MET A 1 20.85 32.38 -22.84
CA MET A 1 19.98 32.23 -24.04
C MET A 1 20.80 32.12 -25.32
N THR A 2 21.69 33.06 -25.65
CA THR A 2 22.45 33.07 -26.92
C THR A 2 23.18 31.76 -27.25
N GLN A 3 23.91 31.17 -26.30
CA GLN A 3 24.57 29.85 -26.46
C GLN A 3 23.63 28.73 -26.90
N HIS A 4 22.36 28.79 -26.47
CA HIS A 4 21.36 27.78 -26.78
C HIS A 4 20.91 27.82 -28.25
N PHE A 5 21.07 28.97 -28.90
CA PHE A 5 20.82 29.18 -30.33
C PHE A 5 22.02 28.72 -31.19
N THR A 6 23.25 28.94 -30.71
CA THR A 6 24.48 28.47 -31.36
C THR A 6 24.51 26.95 -31.46
N LEU A 7 24.18 26.25 -30.36
CA LEU A 7 24.12 24.79 -30.31
C LEU A 7 23.14 24.19 -31.32
N THR A 8 21.94 24.78 -31.48
CA THR A 8 21.00 24.35 -32.53
C THR A 8 21.51 24.62 -33.95
N SER A 9 22.29 25.68 -34.16
CA SER A 9 22.89 25.99 -35.45
C SER A 9 24.02 25.01 -35.82
N GLU A 10 24.89 24.65 -34.87
CA GLU A 10 25.93 23.64 -35.09
C GLU A 10 25.37 22.23 -35.33
N LEU A 11 24.30 21.85 -34.61
CA LEU A 11 23.59 20.59 -34.84
C LEU A 11 22.96 20.54 -36.24
N ALA A 12 22.30 21.63 -36.67
CA ALA A 12 21.74 21.72 -38.02
C ALA A 12 22.84 21.65 -39.11
N HIS A 13 23.97 22.32 -38.91
CA HIS A 13 25.10 22.24 -39.85
C HIS A 13 25.75 20.84 -39.88
N ARG A 14 25.87 20.14 -38.74
CA ARG A 14 26.36 18.75 -38.71
C ARG A 14 25.40 17.77 -39.38
N ALA A 15 24.08 17.93 -39.19
CA ALA A 15 23.08 17.13 -39.89
C ALA A 15 23.14 17.34 -41.42
N MET A 16 23.18 18.60 -41.88
CA MET A 16 23.36 18.92 -43.30
C MET A 16 24.69 18.41 -43.87
N ALA A 17 25.76 18.40 -43.10
CA ALA A 17 27.06 17.88 -43.52
C ALA A 17 27.07 16.35 -43.68
N LEU A 18 26.33 15.61 -42.85
CA LEU A 18 26.08 14.18 -43.07
C LEU A 18 25.25 13.97 -44.34
N ALA A 19 24.11 14.66 -44.48
CA ALA A 19 23.22 14.49 -45.62
C ALA A 19 23.91 14.75 -46.97
N LYS A 20 24.71 15.82 -47.08
CA LYS A 20 25.50 16.13 -48.29
C LYS A 20 26.58 15.10 -48.61
N LYS A 21 27.03 14.27 -47.65
CA LYS A 21 28.03 13.23 -47.90
C LYS A 21 27.43 12.01 -48.63
N THR A 22 26.12 11.92 -48.72
CA THR A 22 25.38 10.78 -49.31
C THR A 22 24.75 11.08 -50.68
N THR A 23 24.79 12.34 -51.15
CA THR A 23 24.11 12.79 -52.38
C THR A 23 24.97 13.75 -53.20
N GLY A 24 25.78 13.19 -54.11
CA GLY A 24 26.67 13.96 -54.97
C GLY A 24 26.05 14.43 -56.29
N THR A 25 25.42 15.61 -56.30
CA THR A 25 25.33 16.49 -57.48
C THR A 25 24.98 17.93 -57.09
N GLU A 26 25.39 18.89 -57.93
CA GLU A 26 25.12 20.33 -57.76
C GLU A 26 23.97 20.77 -58.68
N HIS A 27 23.09 21.68 -58.22
CA HIS A 27 23.00 23.03 -58.79
C HIS A 27 21.95 23.96 -58.12
N GLN A 28 22.34 25.24 -58.06
CA GLN A 28 21.57 26.49 -58.12
C GLN A 28 20.24 26.73 -57.35
N THR A 29 20.29 27.82 -56.58
CA THR A 29 19.22 28.62 -55.98
C THR A 29 18.19 29.20 -56.97
N LEU A 30 16.94 29.34 -56.51
CA LEU A 30 16.07 30.49 -56.81
C LEU A 30 15.13 30.78 -55.61
N ALA A 31 14.39 31.90 -55.63
CA ALA A 31 14.03 32.62 -54.40
C ALA A 31 12.52 32.79 -54.10
N SER A 32 12.24 32.96 -52.80
CA SER A 32 11.20 33.80 -52.17
C SER A 32 9.75 33.81 -52.70
N THR A 33 8.80 33.49 -51.83
CA THR A 33 7.55 34.26 -51.66
C THR A 33 6.91 34.00 -50.28
N GLU A 34 6.10 34.94 -49.79
CA GLU A 34 5.44 34.88 -48.48
C GLU A 34 4.08 34.11 -48.51
N PRO A 35 3.59 33.59 -47.37
CA PRO A 35 2.41 32.73 -47.32
C PRO A 35 1.08 33.51 -47.35
N SER A 36 0.06 32.96 -48.03
CA SER A 36 -1.30 33.50 -48.03
C SER A 36 -2.38 32.45 -47.75
N SER A 37 -3.25 32.79 -46.79
CA SER A 37 -4.64 32.33 -46.62
C SER A 37 -4.97 30.82 -46.70
N ALA A 38 -5.21 30.18 -45.55
CA ALA A 38 -6.08 29.02 -45.40
C ALA A 38 -6.91 29.12 -44.08
N PRO A 39 -8.13 28.54 -43.97
CA PRO A 39 -9.18 29.12 -43.12
C PRO A 39 -9.22 28.69 -41.64
N ALA A 40 -9.93 29.50 -40.85
CA ALA A 40 -10.11 29.31 -39.41
C ALA A 40 -11.16 28.23 -39.04
N THR A 41 -10.78 26.94 -39.09
CA THR A 41 -11.58 25.83 -38.53
C THR A 41 -10.91 25.07 -37.38
N LEU A 42 -9.65 25.35 -37.05
CA LEU A 42 -8.88 24.71 -35.97
C LEU A 42 -9.17 25.26 -34.54
N ARG A 43 -10.46 25.33 -34.15
CA ARG A 43 -10.89 25.61 -32.76
C ARG A 43 -12.09 24.78 -32.29
N ARG A 44 -11.99 23.44 -32.41
CA ARG A 44 -12.76 22.45 -31.63
C ARG A 44 -11.99 21.11 -31.63
N PHE A 45 -12.50 20.11 -30.88
CA PHE A 45 -11.88 18.78 -30.69
C PHE A 45 -10.63 18.71 -29.80
N ARG A 46 -10.74 19.27 -28.58
CA ARG A 46 -10.13 18.66 -27.38
C ARG A 46 -11.24 18.15 -26.46
N SER A 47 -11.62 16.87 -26.59
CA SER A 47 -12.36 16.11 -25.57
C SER A 47 -12.59 14.66 -25.99
N ASP A 48 -12.14 13.73 -25.13
CA ASP A 48 -12.60 12.36 -24.88
C ASP A 48 -13.64 11.71 -25.83
N LYS A 49 -13.21 10.60 -26.47
CA LYS A 49 -13.80 9.24 -26.39
C LYS A 49 -13.59 8.45 -27.69
N PHE A 50 -12.99 7.27 -27.58
CA PHE A 50 -13.49 6.07 -28.27
C PHE A 50 -13.17 4.83 -27.44
N ARG A 51 -14.22 4.10 -27.05
CA ARG A 51 -14.18 2.70 -26.59
C ARG A 51 -15.28 1.98 -27.36
N PRO A 52 -15.07 0.74 -27.83
CA PRO A 52 -16.17 -0.08 -28.36
C PRO A 52 -17.29 -0.19 -27.33
N CYS A 53 -18.55 -0.24 -27.79
CA CYS A 53 -19.67 -0.55 -26.91
C CYS A 53 -19.68 -2.04 -26.55
N LYS A 54 -20.54 -2.44 -25.61
CA LYS A 54 -20.62 -3.83 -25.15
C LYS A 54 -21.12 -4.74 -26.28
N GLU A 55 -22.06 -4.23 -27.07
CA GLU A 55 -22.69 -4.92 -28.19
C GLU A 55 -21.67 -5.27 -29.29
N GLU A 56 -20.71 -4.38 -29.58
CA GLU A 56 -19.60 -4.63 -30.51
C GLU A 56 -18.68 -5.75 -30.00
N LEU A 57 -18.27 -5.69 -28.72
CA LEU A 57 -17.41 -6.71 -28.11
C LEU A 57 -18.10 -8.08 -28.03
N ASP A 58 -19.39 -8.11 -27.67
CA ASP A 58 -20.19 -9.33 -27.61
C ASP A 58 -20.51 -9.87 -29.03
N ALA A 59 -20.49 -9.04 -30.08
CA ALA A 59 -20.57 -9.50 -31.47
C ALA A 59 -19.25 -10.12 -31.96
N TRP A 60 -18.10 -9.49 -31.65
CA TRP A 60 -16.77 -10.03 -31.97
C TRP A 60 -16.54 -11.39 -31.31
N ARG A 61 -16.86 -11.53 -30.01
CA ARG A 61 -16.74 -12.80 -29.28
C ARG A 61 -17.53 -13.93 -29.93
N ARG A 62 -18.79 -13.67 -30.32
CA ARG A 62 -19.63 -14.64 -31.04
C ARG A 62 -19.03 -15.03 -32.40
N TYR A 63 -18.52 -14.07 -33.16
CA TYR A 63 -17.90 -14.32 -34.46
C TYR A 63 -16.70 -15.28 -34.38
N TYR A 64 -15.74 -15.02 -33.48
CA TYR A 64 -14.56 -15.90 -33.34
C TYR A 64 -14.93 -17.30 -32.83
N SER A 65 -15.86 -17.40 -31.86
CA SER A 65 -16.30 -18.69 -31.31
C SER A 65 -16.99 -19.63 -32.31
N ALA A 66 -17.47 -19.11 -33.45
CA ALA A 66 -18.15 -19.87 -34.49
C ALA A 66 -17.23 -20.31 -35.65
N CYS A 67 -15.95 -19.92 -35.66
CA CYS A 67 -15.06 -20.13 -36.80
C CYS A 67 -14.38 -21.50 -36.76
N ALA A 68 -14.95 -22.49 -37.45
CA ALA A 68 -14.53 -23.91 -37.41
C ALA A 68 -13.03 -24.19 -37.73
N TRP A 69 -12.35 -23.30 -38.44
CA TRP A 69 -10.90 -23.37 -38.70
C TRP A 69 -10.06 -23.28 -37.40
N TYR A 70 -10.56 -22.58 -36.39
CA TYR A 70 -9.85 -22.30 -35.14
C TYR A 70 -9.77 -23.52 -34.19
N GLN A 71 -10.55 -24.58 -34.44
CA GLN A 71 -10.69 -25.71 -33.51
C GLN A 71 -9.86 -26.96 -33.87
N ASN A 72 -9.22 -27.03 -35.04
CA ASN A 72 -8.74 -28.30 -35.61
C ASN A 72 -7.37 -28.23 -36.34
N ASN A 73 -6.40 -27.40 -35.91
CA ASN A 73 -5.09 -27.29 -36.57
C ASN A 73 -3.91 -27.57 -35.61
N PRO A 74 -3.11 -28.64 -35.82
CA PRO A 74 -2.08 -29.10 -34.86
C PRO A 74 -0.66 -28.54 -35.07
N LEU A 75 -0.45 -27.53 -35.93
CA LEU A 75 0.89 -27.00 -36.24
C LEU A 75 1.24 -25.77 -35.37
N HIS A 76 1.89 -26.02 -34.22
CA HIS A 76 2.09 -25.00 -33.18
C HIS A 76 3.47 -24.33 -33.13
N ASP A 77 4.49 -24.89 -33.79
CA ASP A 77 5.89 -24.45 -33.68
C ASP A 77 6.39 -23.70 -34.93
N SER A 78 6.28 -22.36 -34.91
CA SER A 78 7.05 -21.46 -35.78
C SER A 78 7.07 -20.03 -35.19
N PRO A 79 8.23 -19.32 -35.15
CA PRO A 79 8.33 -18.04 -34.44
C PRO A 79 7.40 -16.92 -34.93
N PHE A 80 6.91 -16.98 -36.17
CA PHE A 80 5.95 -15.98 -36.69
C PHE A 80 4.48 -16.29 -36.40
N SER A 81 4.15 -17.45 -35.84
CA SER A 81 2.78 -17.82 -35.45
C SER A 81 2.27 -17.09 -34.20
N LEU A 82 3.16 -16.51 -33.38
CA LEU A 82 2.83 -15.90 -32.09
C LEU A 82 2.21 -14.48 -32.18
N ALA A 83 2.14 -13.88 -33.36
CA ALA A 83 1.76 -12.49 -33.54
C ALA A 83 0.25 -12.20 -33.57
N LEU A 84 -0.62 -13.22 -33.73
CA LEU A 84 -2.08 -13.04 -33.82
C LEU A 84 -2.95 -13.83 -32.81
N PRO A 85 -2.62 -15.06 -32.36
CA PRO A 85 -3.40 -15.72 -31.30
C PRO A 85 -3.41 -14.89 -30.00
N SER A 86 -2.28 -14.25 -29.70
CA SER A 86 -2.05 -13.30 -28.61
C SER A 86 -2.91 -12.03 -28.66
N ALA A 87 -3.75 -11.85 -29.69
CA ALA A 87 -4.64 -10.69 -29.85
C ALA A 87 -6.10 -10.94 -29.43
N CYS A 88 -6.47 -12.16 -29.00
CA CYS A 88 -7.87 -12.51 -28.72
C CYS A 88 -8.15 -13.21 -27.37
N ASP A 89 -7.15 -13.57 -26.58
CA ASP A 89 -7.31 -14.03 -25.19
C ASP A 89 -6.66 -13.07 -24.16
N GLU A 90 -7.03 -13.21 -22.89
CA GLU A 90 -6.90 -12.12 -21.89
C GLU A 90 -5.46 -11.85 -21.39
N GLN A 91 -4.92 -10.68 -21.79
CA GLN A 91 -3.62 -10.01 -21.48
C GLN A 91 -2.72 -10.00 -22.72
N ASP A 92 -2.58 -8.89 -23.45
CA ASP A 92 -1.94 -7.67 -22.92
C ASP A 92 -2.37 -6.35 -23.64
N ALA A 93 -2.51 -5.26 -22.88
CA ALA A 93 -2.76 -3.92 -23.46
C ALA A 93 -1.46 -3.24 -23.93
N VAL A 94 -0.30 -3.69 -23.42
CA VAL A 94 1.01 -3.07 -23.66
C VAL A 94 1.47 -3.23 -25.11
N CYS A 95 1.27 -4.41 -25.71
CA CYS A 95 1.71 -4.69 -27.09
C CYS A 95 0.98 -3.83 -28.14
N ASN A 96 -0.33 -3.61 -27.99
CA ASN A 96 -1.11 -2.74 -28.87
C ASN A 96 -0.70 -1.26 -28.75
N ALA A 97 -0.33 -0.81 -27.55
CA ALA A 97 0.22 0.53 -27.34
C ALA A 97 1.62 0.69 -27.97
N LEU A 98 2.50 -0.32 -27.83
CA LEU A 98 3.83 -0.32 -28.44
C LEU A 98 3.79 -0.27 -29.97
N ALA A 99 2.97 -1.11 -30.61
CA ALA A 99 2.82 -1.10 -32.07
C ALA A 99 2.24 0.23 -32.59
N SER A 100 1.26 0.80 -31.87
CA SER A 100 0.71 2.11 -32.19
C SER A 100 1.75 3.22 -32.05
N ASN A 101 2.54 3.21 -30.96
CA ASN A 101 3.57 4.21 -30.71
C ASN A 101 4.70 4.14 -31.75
N LYS A 102 5.17 2.94 -32.16
CA LYS A 102 6.18 2.83 -33.24
C LYS A 102 5.65 3.36 -34.57
N LEU A 103 4.38 3.13 -34.91
CA LEU A 103 3.74 3.70 -36.10
C LEU A 103 3.58 5.23 -36.03
N ILE A 104 3.31 5.80 -34.86
CA ILE A 104 3.23 7.25 -34.65
C ILE A 104 4.62 7.87 -34.77
N LEU A 105 5.62 7.35 -34.04
CA LEU A 105 7.00 7.83 -34.06
C LEU A 105 7.62 7.74 -35.48
N TYR A 106 7.32 6.69 -36.24
CA TYR A 106 7.69 6.58 -37.66
C TYR A 106 7.15 7.75 -38.48
N PHE A 107 5.86 8.06 -38.34
CA PHE A 107 5.21 9.10 -39.13
C PHE A 107 5.67 10.51 -38.72
N GLU A 108 5.83 10.76 -37.42
CA GLU A 108 6.38 12.00 -36.89
C GLU A 108 7.83 12.22 -37.35
N ALA A 109 8.67 11.16 -37.36
CA ALA A 109 10.02 11.21 -37.91
C ALA A 109 10.05 11.48 -39.42
N CYS A 110 9.20 10.79 -40.20
CA CYS A 110 9.11 11.04 -41.65
C CYS A 110 8.65 12.46 -42.00
N GLN A 111 7.77 13.08 -41.18
CA GLN A 111 7.45 14.51 -41.33
C GLN A 111 8.62 15.41 -40.94
N ALA A 112 9.23 15.18 -39.77
CA ALA A 112 10.29 16.03 -39.22
C ALA A 112 11.58 16.03 -40.05
N ALA A 113 11.81 14.99 -40.86
CA ALA A 113 12.99 14.85 -41.71
C ALA A 113 12.79 15.32 -43.17
N GLU A 114 11.61 15.86 -43.52
CA GLU A 114 11.22 16.23 -44.91
C GLU A 114 11.59 15.16 -45.96
N MET A 115 11.47 13.88 -45.60
CA MET A 115 11.97 12.77 -46.41
C MET A 115 11.12 12.53 -47.66
N ASP A 116 11.48 13.21 -48.75
CA ASP A 116 10.96 12.89 -50.09
C ASP A 116 11.38 11.47 -50.49
N THR A 117 10.41 10.56 -50.45
CA THR A 117 10.62 9.16 -50.77
C THR A 117 10.93 9.00 -52.26
N LYS A 118 12.09 8.43 -52.59
CA LYS A 118 12.66 8.30 -53.96
C LYS A 118 11.80 7.62 -55.04
N GLU A 119 10.55 7.24 -54.75
CA GLU A 119 9.56 6.71 -55.70
C GLU A 119 8.28 7.57 -55.83
N GLY A 120 8.25 8.78 -55.25
CA GLY A 120 7.07 9.66 -55.28
C GLY A 120 5.85 9.15 -54.51
N ARG A 121 6.06 8.22 -53.57
CA ARG A 121 4.99 7.57 -52.78
C ARG A 121 4.92 8.21 -51.38
N GLN A 122 4.08 9.23 -51.23
CA GLN A 122 3.78 9.88 -49.94
C GLN A 122 3.72 8.88 -48.78
N ALA A 123 4.40 9.21 -47.68
CA ALA A 123 4.34 8.44 -46.44
C ALA A 123 2.88 8.27 -46.00
N LEU A 124 2.42 7.01 -45.94
CA LEU A 124 1.06 6.72 -45.52
C LEU A 124 0.89 7.08 -44.04
N GLU A 125 0.03 8.07 -43.80
CA GLU A 125 -0.61 8.34 -42.51
C GLU A 125 -0.93 6.99 -41.80
N PRO A 126 -0.54 6.77 -40.53
CA PRO A 126 -0.75 5.49 -39.85
C PRO A 126 -2.19 4.99 -39.97
N ARG A 127 -3.17 5.91 -39.89
CA ARG A 127 -4.59 5.59 -40.08
C ARG A 127 -4.92 5.10 -41.49
N GLN A 128 -4.26 5.63 -42.52
CA GLN A 128 -4.41 5.17 -43.90
C GLN A 128 -3.75 3.81 -44.13
N PHE A 129 -2.59 3.55 -43.51
CA PHE A 129 -1.95 2.24 -43.55
C PHE A 129 -2.82 1.16 -42.90
N THR A 130 -3.29 1.39 -41.67
CA THR A 130 -4.22 0.47 -40.97
C THR A 130 -5.51 0.25 -41.76
N GLU A 131 -6.09 1.31 -42.35
CA GLU A 131 -7.31 1.19 -43.15
C GLU A 131 -7.09 0.43 -44.47
N ARG A 132 -5.94 0.59 -45.14
CA ARG A 132 -5.58 -0.21 -46.33
C ARG A 132 -5.37 -1.67 -45.96
N LEU A 133 -4.66 -1.95 -44.87
CA LEU A 133 -4.42 -3.32 -44.37
C LEU A 133 -5.74 -4.01 -43.98
N ARG A 134 -6.64 -3.27 -43.31
CA ARG A 134 -8.00 -3.73 -42.96
C ARG A 134 -8.81 -4.11 -44.21
N ARG A 135 -8.78 -3.27 -45.26
CA ARG A 135 -9.48 -3.52 -46.53
C ARG A 135 -8.89 -4.72 -47.27
N ALA A 136 -7.58 -4.87 -47.33
CA ALA A 136 -6.93 -6.04 -47.93
C ALA A 136 -7.34 -7.33 -47.22
N TYR A 137 -7.35 -7.34 -45.88
CA TYR A 137 -7.85 -8.46 -45.09
C TYR A 137 -9.34 -8.76 -45.34
N GLN A 138 -10.19 -7.74 -45.40
CA GLN A 138 -11.62 -7.89 -45.68
C GLN A 138 -11.89 -8.43 -47.10
N ALA A 139 -11.09 -8.04 -48.08
CA ALA A 139 -11.12 -8.57 -49.44
C ALA A 139 -10.47 -9.97 -49.58
N LYS A 140 -9.82 -10.48 -48.53
CA LYS A 140 -8.98 -11.69 -48.53
C LYS A 140 -7.80 -11.63 -49.51
N ASP A 141 -7.33 -10.42 -49.83
CA ASP A 141 -6.18 -10.19 -50.71
C ASP A 141 -4.87 -10.38 -49.94
N GLY A 142 -4.42 -11.64 -49.88
CA GLY A 142 -3.17 -12.02 -49.25
C GLY A 142 -1.93 -11.38 -49.89
N ALA A 143 -1.97 -11.03 -51.18
CA ALA A 143 -0.86 -10.37 -51.86
C ALA A 143 -0.72 -8.92 -51.40
N ALA A 144 -1.83 -8.17 -51.34
CA ALA A 144 -1.84 -6.81 -50.80
C ALA A 144 -1.47 -6.78 -49.31
N VAL A 145 -1.91 -7.75 -48.50
CA VAL A 145 -1.48 -7.89 -47.10
C VAL A 145 0.03 -8.10 -46.99
N LEU A 146 0.61 -9.00 -47.79
CA LEU A 146 2.05 -9.27 -47.78
C LEU A 146 2.87 -8.07 -48.25
N VAL A 147 2.42 -7.33 -49.28
CA VAL A 147 3.09 -6.11 -49.75
C VAL A 147 3.02 -4.99 -48.72
N LEU A 148 1.90 -4.83 -48.00
CA LEU A 148 1.82 -3.84 -46.91
C LEU A 148 2.73 -4.23 -45.72
N ALA A 149 2.78 -5.52 -45.38
CA ALA A 149 3.61 -6.02 -44.28
C ALA A 149 5.11 -6.01 -44.59
N SER A 150 5.53 -6.28 -45.84
CA SER A 150 6.94 -6.26 -46.23
C SER A 150 7.51 -4.85 -46.24
N ASN A 151 6.75 -3.85 -46.71
CA ASN A 151 7.15 -2.43 -46.68
C ASN A 151 7.36 -1.92 -45.25
N PHE A 152 6.60 -2.40 -44.26
CA PHE A 152 6.83 -2.07 -42.85
C PHE A 152 8.07 -2.79 -42.31
N ARG A 153 8.19 -4.10 -42.57
CA ARG A 153 9.31 -4.92 -42.07
C ARG A 153 10.67 -4.48 -42.65
N ALA A 154 10.71 -4.03 -43.89
CA ALA A 154 11.92 -3.53 -44.56
C ALA A 154 12.46 -2.21 -43.98
N ARG A 155 11.74 -1.58 -43.03
CA ARG A 155 12.16 -0.38 -42.30
C ARG A 155 12.15 -0.56 -40.78
N GLN A 156 12.09 -1.81 -40.32
CA GLN A 156 12.17 -2.13 -38.89
C GLN A 156 13.52 -1.68 -38.31
N ASP A 157 14.61 -1.96 -39.04
CA ASP A 157 15.97 -1.61 -38.62
C ASP A 157 16.18 -0.08 -38.60
N GLU A 158 15.72 0.63 -39.65
CA GLU A 158 15.70 2.11 -39.70
C GLU A 158 14.95 2.72 -38.50
N LEU A 159 13.85 2.08 -38.08
CA LEU A 159 13.04 2.52 -36.95
C LEU A 159 13.71 2.29 -35.59
N ASP A 160 14.38 1.17 -35.43
CA ASP A 160 15.03 0.80 -34.16
C ASP A 160 16.34 1.59 -33.98
N GLU A 161 17.07 1.91 -35.06
CA GLU A 161 18.15 2.91 -35.05
C GLU A 161 17.63 4.31 -34.65
N LEU A 162 16.51 4.75 -35.21
CA LEU A 162 15.95 6.08 -34.92
C LEU A 162 15.40 6.17 -33.48
N GLU A 163 14.82 5.09 -32.95
CA GLU A 163 14.48 4.97 -31.52
C GLU A 163 15.74 5.07 -30.64
N GLN A 164 16.83 4.40 -31.01
CA GLN A 164 18.10 4.43 -30.28
C GLN A 164 18.78 5.82 -30.34
N ALA A 165 18.70 6.52 -31.47
CA ALA A 165 19.15 7.90 -31.60
C ALA A 165 18.37 8.87 -30.69
N LEU A 166 17.03 8.78 -30.67
CA LEU A 166 16.18 9.60 -29.79
C LEU A 166 16.46 9.31 -28.31
N ARG A 167 16.59 8.04 -27.93
CA ARG A 167 16.98 7.63 -26.56
C ARG A 167 18.34 8.18 -26.16
N SER A 168 19.31 8.21 -27.08
CA SER A 168 20.65 8.75 -26.84
C SER A 168 20.63 10.27 -26.68
N ALA A 169 19.85 10.98 -27.50
CA ALA A 169 19.70 12.44 -27.45
C ALA A 169 19.03 12.94 -26.15
N TRP A 170 18.22 12.11 -25.49
CA TRP A 170 17.61 12.43 -24.18
C TRP A 170 18.47 12.00 -22.97
N CYS A 171 19.59 11.29 -23.20
CA CYS A 171 20.47 10.75 -22.15
C CYS A 171 21.84 11.44 -22.12
N LEU A 172 21.87 12.78 -22.14
CA LEU A 172 23.08 13.54 -21.83
C LEU A 172 23.29 13.64 -20.31
N PRO A 173 24.50 13.34 -19.79
CA PRO A 173 24.81 13.52 -18.38
C PRO A 173 24.94 15.00 -18.02
N ILE A 174 24.36 15.39 -16.89
CA ILE A 174 24.58 16.72 -16.30
C ILE A 174 25.83 16.65 -15.41
N GLY A 175 26.91 17.29 -15.84
CA GLY A 175 28.14 17.46 -15.05
C GLY A 175 29.33 16.67 -15.58
N ALA A 176 30.17 17.36 -16.34
CA ALA A 176 31.60 17.10 -16.45
C ALA A 176 32.31 18.45 -16.28
N GLU A 177 33.44 18.46 -15.57
CA GLU A 177 34.06 19.69 -15.06
C GLU A 177 34.83 20.46 -16.14
N GLN A 178 35.04 21.75 -15.92
CA GLN A 178 36.06 22.54 -16.61
C GLN A 178 37.01 23.15 -15.57
N ASP A 179 38.30 22.87 -15.72
CA ASP A 179 39.37 23.45 -14.90
C ASP A 179 39.34 24.98 -14.90
N THR A 180 39.52 25.59 -13.73
CA THR A 180 40.12 26.94 -13.64
C THR A 180 40.85 27.18 -12.32
N ALA A 181 42.16 27.39 -12.42
CA ALA A 181 43.04 28.22 -11.59
C ALA A 181 43.17 27.98 -10.06
N GLU A 182 44.43 27.86 -9.62
CA GLU A 182 44.86 28.08 -8.23
C GLU A 182 44.57 29.53 -7.77
N PRO A 183 44.48 29.73 -6.45
CA PRO A 183 45.27 30.82 -5.86
C PRO A 183 46.15 30.36 -4.68
N GLN A 184 47.21 31.14 -4.43
CA GLN A 184 48.29 30.81 -3.51
C GLN A 184 47.91 30.92 -2.02
N ALA A 185 48.63 30.18 -1.18
CA ALA A 185 48.54 30.28 0.27
C ALA A 185 49.24 31.54 0.82
N LEU A 186 48.66 32.12 1.87
CA LEU A 186 49.33 33.04 2.80
C LEU A 186 48.82 32.75 4.22
N ALA A 187 49.71 32.83 5.21
CA ALA A 187 49.52 32.24 6.52
C ALA A 187 49.84 33.21 7.67
N SER A 188 49.48 32.76 8.89
CA SER A 188 49.79 33.32 10.22
C SER A 188 49.19 34.70 10.57
N GLY A 189 48.91 34.87 11.88
CA GLY A 189 48.19 36.03 12.41
C GLY A 189 47.65 35.81 13.83
N GLU A 190 48.46 35.24 14.73
CA GLU A 190 48.11 35.17 16.16
C GLU A 190 48.21 36.56 16.80
N GLN A 191 47.25 36.91 17.67
CA GLN A 191 47.54 37.50 18.99
C GLN A 191 46.28 37.55 19.87
N THR A 192 46.48 37.51 21.19
CA THR A 192 45.44 37.49 22.24
C THR A 192 45.72 38.61 23.27
N PRO A 193 44.86 38.86 24.29
CA PRO A 193 44.58 40.20 24.79
C PRO A 193 45.42 40.55 26.05
N PRO A 194 45.07 41.58 26.89
CA PRO A 194 43.99 41.40 27.89
C PRO A 194 43.26 42.69 28.36
N SER A 195 42.36 42.50 29.35
CA SER A 195 41.87 43.52 30.30
C SER A 195 40.84 44.55 29.79
N SER A 196 40.00 45.18 30.62
CA SER A 196 39.50 44.86 31.97
C SER A 196 38.23 45.69 32.25
N GLY A 197 37.38 45.31 33.22
CA GLY A 197 36.16 46.08 33.52
C GLY A 197 35.17 45.46 34.51
N ASN A 198 35.57 45.21 35.76
CA ASN A 198 34.62 44.92 36.84
C ASN A 198 33.93 46.20 37.31
N GLN A 199 32.60 46.16 37.52
CA GLN A 199 32.00 46.88 38.64
C GLN A 199 30.68 46.23 39.10
N VAL A 200 30.38 46.38 40.40
CA VAL A 200 29.33 45.64 41.11
C VAL A 200 28.53 46.58 42.01
N SER A 201 27.19 46.47 41.93
CA SER A 201 26.22 46.99 42.91
C SER A 201 24.86 46.34 42.58
N LYS A 202 24.05 45.74 43.47
CA LYS A 202 23.58 46.08 44.85
C LYS A 202 22.83 47.43 44.88
N GLU A 203 21.75 47.69 45.60
CA GLU A 203 20.74 46.94 46.39
C GLU A 203 19.56 47.95 46.64
N GLN A 204 18.35 47.69 47.17
CA GLN A 204 17.70 46.54 47.83
C GLN A 204 16.15 46.73 47.78
N ARG A 205 15.35 45.66 47.91
CA ARG A 205 13.94 45.65 48.42
C ARG A 205 12.85 46.43 47.61
N ALA A 206 11.54 46.37 47.93
CA ALA A 206 10.67 45.22 48.32
C ALA A 206 9.17 45.61 48.35
N SER A 207 8.31 44.61 48.10
CA SER A 207 6.92 44.48 48.62
C SER A 207 5.75 45.32 48.05
N SER A 208 4.56 44.72 48.22
CA SER A 208 3.26 45.36 48.52
C SER A 208 2.24 45.65 47.41
N ALA A 209 1.28 44.70 47.34
CA ALA A 209 -0.17 44.93 47.37
C ALA A 209 -0.96 45.41 46.12
N ARG A 210 -2.01 44.62 45.87
CA ARG A 210 -3.22 44.86 45.07
C ARG A 210 -3.63 46.35 44.90
N THR A 211 -4.01 46.72 43.68
CA THR A 211 -5.29 47.42 43.43
C THR A 211 -5.82 46.98 42.05
N SER A 212 -7.12 46.73 41.95
CA SER A 212 -7.81 46.40 40.70
C SER A 212 -8.31 47.66 40.00
N GLN A 213 -7.85 47.93 38.77
CA GLN A 213 -8.44 48.95 37.91
C GLN A 213 -8.25 48.62 36.43
N THR A 214 -9.36 48.54 35.69
CA THR A 214 -9.38 48.51 34.22
C THR A 214 -9.55 49.94 33.71
N PRO A 215 -8.64 50.43 32.86
CA PRO A 215 -9.09 51.29 31.76
C PRO A 215 -8.33 51.08 30.45
N GLY A 216 -8.90 51.61 29.35
CA GLY A 216 -8.12 51.99 28.16
C GLY A 216 -8.11 50.98 27.01
N ALA A 217 -9.03 51.15 26.07
CA ALA A 217 -8.88 50.59 24.72
C ALA A 217 -7.82 51.39 23.94
N GLY A 218 -6.55 51.01 24.09
CA GLY A 218 -5.43 51.59 23.35
C GLY A 218 -5.24 50.93 21.97
N ALA A 219 -5.21 51.72 20.90
CA ALA A 219 -4.95 51.24 19.54
C ALA A 219 -3.46 50.89 19.34
N GLY A 220 -3.03 49.76 19.90
CA GLY A 220 -1.68 49.22 19.71
C GLY A 220 -1.45 48.72 18.29
N GLN A 221 -0.39 49.20 17.64
CA GLN A 221 0.00 48.75 16.30
C GLN A 221 0.34 47.26 16.32
N THR A 222 -0.33 46.46 15.50
CA THR A 222 -0.02 45.03 15.34
C THR A 222 1.41 44.87 14.83
N PRO A 223 2.31 44.14 15.53
CA PRO A 223 3.62 43.83 14.99
C PRO A 223 3.47 43.09 13.65
N PRO A 224 4.32 43.35 12.64
CA PRO A 224 4.23 42.65 11.37
C PRO A 224 4.34 41.16 11.61
N SER A 225 3.28 40.41 11.31
CA SER A 225 3.22 38.99 11.59
C SER A 225 4.30 38.29 10.77
N ARG A 226 5.34 37.81 11.44
CA ARG A 226 6.25 36.81 10.88
C ARG A 226 5.44 35.52 10.70
N THR A 227 4.71 35.44 9.59
CA THR A 227 4.28 34.18 8.98
C THR A 227 5.54 33.34 8.79
N LYS A 228 5.82 32.50 9.79
CA LYS A 228 6.83 31.45 9.64
C LYS A 228 6.36 30.57 8.49
N GLU A 229 7.00 30.70 7.34
CA GLU A 229 7.04 29.63 6.35
C GLU A 229 7.66 28.41 7.02
N VAL A 230 6.83 27.60 7.68
CA VAL A 230 7.20 26.25 8.09
C VAL A 230 7.26 25.43 6.80
N LYS A 231 8.35 25.62 6.06
CA LYS A 231 8.67 24.79 4.89
C LYS A 231 8.71 23.36 5.40
N ASN A 232 7.80 22.53 4.90
CA ASN A 232 7.68 21.12 5.27
C ASN A 232 8.90 20.35 4.77
N ARG A 233 10.04 20.52 5.45
CA ARG A 233 11.25 19.73 5.24
C ARG A 233 10.88 18.26 5.43
N ALA A 234 11.40 17.41 4.56
CA ALA A 234 11.38 15.98 4.82
C ALA A 234 12.01 15.70 6.20
N ARG A 235 11.39 14.84 7.00
CA ARG A 235 12.07 14.31 8.19
C ARG A 235 13.27 13.47 7.73
N ALA A 236 14.44 13.78 8.25
CA ALA A 236 15.65 12.99 8.10
C ALA A 236 15.50 11.68 8.89
N VAL A 237 15.42 10.55 8.18
CA VAL A 237 15.29 9.22 8.77
C VAL A 237 16.62 8.49 8.68
N VAL A 238 17.19 8.16 9.83
CA VAL A 238 18.39 7.33 9.95
C VAL A 238 17.95 5.90 10.24
N LEU A 239 18.58 4.91 9.58
CA LEU A 239 18.38 3.50 9.89
C LEU A 239 19.57 3.02 10.73
N ALA A 240 19.34 2.28 11.82
CA ALA A 240 20.41 1.89 12.75
C ALA A 240 20.24 0.45 13.25
N ASP A 241 21.29 -0.36 13.12
CA ASP A 241 21.43 -1.64 13.80
C ASP A 241 22.31 -1.43 15.05
N VAL A 242 21.67 -1.53 16.22
CA VAL A 242 22.31 -1.25 17.51
C VAL A 242 23.18 -2.43 17.97
N HIS A 243 22.91 -3.66 17.52
CA HIS A 243 23.76 -4.82 17.78
C HIS A 243 25.03 -4.80 16.91
N ALA A 244 24.92 -4.32 15.67
CA ALA A 244 26.06 -4.18 14.75
C ALA A 244 26.90 -2.90 14.98
N GLY A 245 26.46 -1.97 15.83
CA GLY A 245 27.15 -0.70 16.06
C GLY A 245 27.17 0.22 14.82
N ARG A 246 26.11 0.18 13.99
CA ARG A 246 26.14 0.70 12.61
C ARG A 246 24.83 1.36 12.19
N ALA A 247 24.91 2.51 11.52
CA ALA A 247 23.78 3.23 10.96
C ALA A 247 24.03 3.72 9.53
N ILE A 248 22.95 3.99 8.81
CA ILE A 248 22.94 4.61 7.48
C ILE A 248 22.12 5.90 7.53
N MET A 249 22.76 7.01 7.16
CA MET A 249 22.20 8.36 7.12
C MET A 249 21.31 8.57 5.88
N PRO A 250 20.45 9.60 5.84
CA PRO A 250 19.58 9.89 4.68
C PRO A 250 20.31 10.17 3.35
N SER A 251 21.60 10.49 3.43
CA SER A 251 22.54 10.65 2.30
C SER A 251 23.05 9.32 1.73
N GLY A 252 22.94 8.22 2.49
CA GLY A 252 23.61 6.95 2.24
C GLY A 252 24.92 6.75 3.01
N ASP A 253 25.40 7.79 3.71
CA ASP A 253 26.64 7.70 4.51
C ASP A 253 26.51 6.71 5.67
N VAL A 254 27.57 5.94 5.91
CA VAL A 254 27.63 4.96 7.00
C VAL A 254 28.25 5.60 8.24
N VAL A 255 27.60 5.45 9.38
CA VAL A 255 28.07 5.89 10.70
C VAL A 255 28.26 4.67 11.58
N THR A 256 29.36 4.62 12.34
CA THR A 256 29.63 3.58 13.34
C THR A 256 29.60 4.14 14.75
N PHE A 257 29.26 3.30 15.72
CA PHE A 257 29.12 3.62 17.14
C PHE A 257 29.29 2.34 17.97
N THR A 258 29.34 2.45 19.31
CA THR A 258 29.54 1.29 20.19
C THR A 258 28.35 0.30 20.07
N PRO A 259 28.58 -0.99 19.78
CA PRO A 259 27.54 -2.01 19.84
C PRO A 259 26.82 -2.01 21.19
N LEU A 260 25.49 -2.05 21.18
CA LEU A 260 24.62 -1.97 22.35
C LEU A 260 24.79 -0.70 23.21
N CYS A 261 25.20 0.41 22.59
CA CYS A 261 25.24 1.74 23.22
C CYS A 261 23.90 2.20 23.82
N SER A 262 24.00 3.18 24.72
CA SER A 262 22.86 3.94 25.24
C SER A 262 22.14 4.74 24.14
N LEU A 263 20.85 5.05 24.34
CA LEU A 263 20.10 5.88 23.38
C LEU A 263 20.69 7.30 23.29
N ALA A 264 21.19 7.86 24.40
CA ALA A 264 21.85 9.16 24.39
C ALA A 264 23.21 9.15 23.65
N GLU A 265 23.99 8.07 23.72
CA GLU A 265 25.20 7.90 22.91
C GLU A 265 24.86 7.77 21.42
N LEU A 266 23.88 6.93 21.07
CA LEU A 266 23.40 6.78 19.69
C LEU A 266 22.89 8.11 19.13
N ALA A 267 22.04 8.82 19.87
CA ALA A 267 21.45 10.09 19.47
C ALA A 267 22.52 11.18 19.28
N ARG A 268 23.50 11.29 20.20
CA ARG A 268 24.61 12.23 20.05
C ARG A 268 25.52 11.89 18.87
N THR A 269 25.83 10.61 18.65
CA THR A 269 26.68 10.17 17.54
C THR A 269 26.03 10.44 16.19
N ILE A 270 24.74 10.10 16.05
CA ILE A 270 23.96 10.39 14.84
C ILE A 270 23.82 11.91 14.63
N LYS A 271 23.59 12.70 15.68
CA LYS A 271 23.48 14.16 15.59
C LYS A 271 24.81 14.84 15.22
N ALA A 272 25.94 14.27 15.64
CA ALA A 272 27.27 14.73 15.23
C ALA A 272 27.58 14.38 13.76
N ALA A 273 27.13 13.22 13.28
CA ALA A 273 27.23 12.85 11.86
C ALA A 273 26.27 13.66 10.96
N GLY A 274 25.16 14.17 11.48
CA GLY A 274 24.34 15.14 10.78
C GLY A 274 22.90 15.26 11.29
N LEU A 275 22.04 15.78 10.42
CA LEU A 275 20.64 16.01 10.71
C LEU A 275 19.86 14.69 10.88
N CYS A 276 19.19 14.52 12.01
CA CYS A 276 18.26 13.42 12.27
C CYS A 276 16.95 13.94 12.89
N ASP A 277 15.82 13.56 12.30
CA ASP A 277 14.47 13.79 12.86
C ASP A 277 13.82 12.48 13.35
N GLN A 278 14.35 11.32 12.92
CA GLN A 278 13.86 9.98 13.28
C GLN A 278 14.99 8.94 13.19
N ILE A 279 15.13 8.11 14.23
CA ILE A 279 15.92 6.87 14.20
C ILE A 279 14.95 5.69 14.01
N SER A 280 15.27 4.79 13.08
CA SER A 280 14.50 3.57 12.83
C SER A 280 15.41 2.35 12.98
N LEU A 281 15.13 1.51 13.98
CA LEU A 281 15.99 0.39 14.34
C LEU A 281 15.80 -0.79 13.38
N SER A 282 16.89 -1.29 12.81
CA SER A 282 16.98 -2.51 12.00
C SER A 282 17.59 -3.66 12.82
N GLY A 283 17.26 -4.89 12.46
CA GLY A 283 17.82 -6.08 13.12
C GLY A 283 17.16 -6.35 14.48
N ALA A 284 17.95 -6.87 15.43
CA ALA A 284 17.48 -7.17 16.77
C ALA A 284 17.30 -5.89 17.61
N LEU A 285 16.32 -5.90 18.51
CA LEU A 285 16.11 -4.80 19.46
C LEU A 285 17.14 -4.83 20.60
N PRO A 286 17.49 -3.69 21.21
CA PRO A 286 18.26 -3.65 22.44
C PRO A 286 17.64 -4.49 23.57
N PRO A 287 18.43 -5.13 24.45
CA PRO A 287 17.92 -5.78 25.66
C PRO A 287 17.14 -4.81 26.54
N ASP A 288 15.97 -5.23 27.04
CA ASP A 288 14.96 -4.34 27.64
C ASP A 288 14.74 -3.08 26.79
N TYR A 289 14.20 -3.29 25.58
CA TYR A 289 13.97 -2.22 24.61
C TYR A 289 13.13 -1.08 25.19
N LYS A 290 12.22 -1.38 26.14
CA LYS A 290 11.43 -0.39 26.84
C LYS A 290 12.29 0.49 27.76
N ALA A 291 13.14 -0.10 28.61
CA ALA A 291 14.07 0.66 29.45
C ALA A 291 15.09 1.45 28.61
N TRP A 292 15.58 0.88 27.51
CA TRP A 292 16.48 1.55 26.56
C TRP A 292 15.81 2.75 25.86
N LEU A 293 14.53 2.65 25.47
CA LEU A 293 13.75 3.78 24.98
C LEU A 293 13.53 4.86 26.04
N THR A 294 13.52 4.49 27.33
CA THR A 294 13.47 5.39 28.48
C THR A 294 14.84 5.61 29.13
N ASP A 295 15.90 5.72 28.32
CA ASP A 295 17.24 6.07 28.79
C ASP A 295 17.23 7.36 29.63
N ALA A 296 17.56 7.24 30.92
CA ALA A 296 17.56 8.35 31.87
C ALA A 296 18.50 9.49 31.46
N SER A 297 19.60 9.18 30.77
CA SER A 297 20.57 10.19 30.32
C SER A 297 20.06 11.06 29.17
N MET A 298 18.85 10.78 28.63
CA MET A 298 18.15 11.68 27.71
C MET A 298 17.43 12.83 28.43
N TRP A 299 16.99 12.66 29.68
CA TRP A 299 15.93 13.51 30.28
C TRP A 299 16.39 14.91 30.70
N ASP A 300 17.68 15.09 31.00
CA ASP A 300 18.27 16.41 31.29
C ASP A 300 18.27 17.31 30.04
N GLU A 301 18.57 16.75 28.87
CA GLU A 301 18.60 17.48 27.59
C GLU A 301 17.22 17.50 26.89
N HIS A 302 16.37 16.50 27.13
CA HIS A 302 15.13 16.26 26.37
C HIS A 302 13.89 16.11 27.26
N THR A 303 12.74 16.60 26.78
CA THR A 303 11.42 16.38 27.38
C THR A 303 10.54 15.57 26.44
N THR A 304 9.56 14.84 26.98
CA THR A 304 8.53 14.16 26.18
C THR A 304 7.26 15.02 25.97
N ALA A 305 7.15 16.15 26.67
CA ALA A 305 5.93 16.97 26.87
C ALA A 305 5.08 17.26 25.62
N LYS A 306 5.69 17.33 24.43
CA LYS A 306 4.98 17.68 23.20
C LYS A 306 4.15 16.54 22.61
N ARG A 307 4.64 15.30 22.68
CA ARG A 307 4.08 14.16 21.88
C ARG A 307 4.11 12.81 22.60
N GLY A 308 4.83 12.71 23.72
CA GLY A 308 4.97 11.52 24.54
C GLY A 308 5.46 10.25 23.81
N MET A 309 5.62 9.21 24.60
CA MET A 309 5.99 7.87 24.21
C MET A 309 4.74 7.01 24.03
N TYR A 310 4.79 6.02 23.14
CA TYR A 310 3.78 4.97 23.02
C TYR A 310 4.45 3.63 23.34
N PHE A 311 3.97 2.97 24.40
CA PHE A 311 4.36 1.61 24.75
C PHE A 311 3.17 0.72 24.50
N ASP A 312 3.32 -0.21 23.56
CA ASP A 312 2.31 -1.23 23.28
C ASP A 312 2.26 -2.25 24.43
N LEU A 313 1.09 -2.85 24.66
CA LEU A 313 0.87 -3.76 25.78
C LEU A 313 1.23 -5.20 25.45
N GLU A 314 1.21 -5.57 24.17
CA GLU A 314 1.42 -6.95 23.71
C GLU A 314 2.74 -7.15 22.96
N GLN A 315 3.26 -6.11 22.29
CA GLN A 315 4.32 -6.24 21.28
C GLN A 315 5.37 -5.11 21.42
N GLU A 316 6.52 -5.43 22.02
CA GLU A 316 7.59 -4.46 22.32
C GLU A 316 8.13 -3.75 21.08
N GLU A 317 8.15 -4.43 19.95
CA GLU A 317 8.59 -3.91 18.65
C GLU A 317 7.74 -2.73 18.12
N TYR A 318 6.53 -2.50 18.65
CA TYR A 318 5.71 -1.32 18.35
C TYR A 318 5.91 -0.18 19.36
N HIS A 319 6.84 -0.29 20.31
CA HIS A 319 7.20 0.79 21.21
C HIS A 319 7.91 1.93 20.46
N VAL A 320 7.50 3.17 20.76
CA VAL A 320 7.96 4.40 20.10
C VAL A 320 8.24 5.47 21.13
N ALA A 321 9.51 5.87 21.29
CA ALA A 321 9.86 7.08 22.02
C ALA A 321 9.74 8.32 21.11
N ARG A 322 9.39 9.47 21.70
CA ARG A 322 9.44 10.78 21.04
C ARG A 322 9.96 11.80 22.03
N TYR A 323 11.12 12.34 21.71
CA TYR A 323 11.82 13.35 22.51
C TYR A 323 11.76 14.71 21.81
N GLN A 324 11.64 15.79 22.57
CA GLN A 324 11.96 17.13 22.14
C GLN A 324 13.16 17.64 22.96
N HIS A 325 14.22 18.08 22.29
CA HIS A 325 15.35 18.71 22.96
C HIS A 325 14.91 20.04 23.59
N ARG A 326 15.17 20.23 24.89
CA ARG A 326 14.60 21.32 25.71
C ARG A 326 14.98 22.72 25.20
N VAL A 327 16.23 22.90 24.78
CA VAL A 327 16.75 24.19 24.26
C VAL A 327 16.39 24.40 22.79
N SER A 328 16.93 23.60 21.86
CA SER A 328 16.75 23.78 20.41
C SER A 328 15.33 23.49 19.88
N ARG A 329 14.50 22.78 20.64
CA ARG A 329 13.13 22.33 20.29
C ARG A 329 13.03 21.36 19.12
N GLU A 330 14.16 20.80 18.68
CA GLU A 330 14.25 19.70 17.71
C GLU A 330 13.52 18.45 18.23
N GLU A 331 12.90 17.68 17.32
CA GLU A 331 12.17 16.44 17.64
C GLU A 331 12.92 15.19 17.15
N LEU A 332 13.05 14.20 18.04
CA LEU A 332 13.61 12.89 17.75
C LEU A 332 12.54 11.81 17.99
N ASP A 333 12.07 11.18 16.91
CA ASP A 333 11.24 9.97 16.98
C ASP A 333 12.14 8.71 16.94
N VAL A 334 11.96 7.75 17.84
CA VAL A 334 12.70 6.45 17.85
C VAL A 334 11.70 5.29 17.75
N ARG A 335 11.97 4.28 16.92
CA ARG A 335 11.11 3.09 16.72
C ARG A 335 11.81 1.93 16.00
N SER A 336 11.21 0.74 16.04
CA SER A 336 11.59 -0.39 15.19
C SER A 336 11.15 -0.24 13.72
N LEU A 337 11.90 -0.86 12.80
CA LEU A 337 11.48 -1.17 11.44
C LEU A 337 10.61 -2.44 11.35
N HIS A 338 10.35 -3.18 12.44
CA HIS A 338 9.44 -4.32 12.43
C HIS A 338 8.08 -3.96 11.81
N ALA A 339 7.51 -2.79 12.12
CA ALA A 339 6.26 -2.36 11.50
C ALA A 339 6.32 -2.32 9.95
N TRP A 340 7.50 -2.11 9.36
CA TRP A 340 7.70 -2.14 7.90
C TRP A 340 7.89 -3.54 7.32
N TYR A 341 8.65 -4.42 7.99
CA TYR A 341 9.13 -5.67 7.39
C TYR A 341 8.71 -6.95 8.12
N GLY A 342 8.10 -6.84 9.31
CA GLY A 342 7.78 -7.95 10.21
C GLY A 342 9.03 -8.71 10.66
N ASP A 343 8.87 -10.02 10.90
CA ASP A 343 9.92 -10.97 11.28
C ASP A 343 10.91 -11.31 10.15
N ALA A 344 11.06 -10.43 9.16
CA ALA A 344 12.07 -10.60 8.13
C ALA A 344 13.48 -10.44 8.74
N VAL A 345 14.41 -11.29 8.33
CA VAL A 345 15.84 -11.10 8.59
C VAL A 345 16.43 -10.24 7.46
N TYR A 346 17.11 -9.16 7.84
CA TYR A 346 17.74 -8.19 6.93
C TYR A 346 18.84 -7.39 7.62
N THR A 347 19.82 -6.89 6.85
CA THR A 347 20.79 -5.89 7.33
C THR A 347 20.26 -4.45 7.22
N VAL A 348 20.95 -3.50 7.84
CA VAL A 348 20.64 -2.06 7.72
C VAL A 348 20.76 -1.57 6.26
N GLU A 349 21.69 -2.10 5.47
CA GLU A 349 21.83 -1.83 4.03
C GLU A 349 20.63 -2.34 3.24
N GLU A 350 20.18 -3.57 3.48
CA GLU A 350 19.03 -4.15 2.78
C GLU A 350 17.74 -3.39 3.10
N ALA A 351 17.56 -2.97 4.35
CA ALA A 351 16.47 -2.08 4.76
C ALA A 351 16.54 -0.71 4.07
N HIS A 352 17.72 -0.10 3.98
CA HIS A 352 17.92 1.17 3.29
C HIS A 352 17.60 1.06 1.79
N GLN A 353 18.14 0.03 1.12
CA GLN A 353 17.88 -0.26 -0.29
C GLN A 353 16.40 -0.57 -0.54
N ALA A 354 15.74 -1.33 0.35
CA ALA A 354 14.32 -1.64 0.23
C ALA A 354 13.44 -0.39 0.40
N LEU A 355 13.78 0.50 1.33
CA LEU A 355 13.06 1.77 1.51
C LEU A 355 13.27 2.71 0.32
N ALA A 356 14.49 2.79 -0.23
CA ALA A 356 14.80 3.56 -1.44
C ALA A 356 14.04 3.01 -2.66
N LEU A 357 14.02 1.69 -2.86
CA LEU A 357 13.31 1.04 -3.96
C LEU A 357 11.78 1.16 -3.81
N LEU A 358 11.24 1.01 -2.60
CA LEU A 358 9.83 1.28 -2.30
C LEU A 358 9.42 2.70 -2.68
N ASN A 359 10.27 3.70 -2.42
CA ASN A 359 10.02 5.09 -2.81
C ASN A 359 9.95 5.27 -4.33
N GLN A 360 10.75 4.51 -5.12
CA GLN A 360 10.67 4.53 -6.59
C GLN A 360 9.31 4.01 -7.07
N TYR A 361 8.83 2.88 -6.53
CA TYR A 361 7.51 2.35 -6.86
C TYR A 361 6.38 3.29 -6.47
N ILE A 362 6.42 3.88 -5.27
CA ILE A 362 5.41 4.84 -4.80
C ILE A 362 5.34 6.05 -5.74
N ARG A 363 6.48 6.62 -6.17
CA ARG A 363 6.50 7.75 -7.12
C ARG A 363 5.93 7.38 -8.48
N ALA A 364 6.26 6.18 -8.99
CA ALA A 364 5.75 5.69 -10.26
C ALA A 364 4.23 5.42 -10.24
N ALA A 365 3.67 5.04 -9.09
CA ALA A 365 2.24 4.74 -8.95
C ALA A 365 1.38 5.95 -8.53
N PHE A 366 1.95 6.96 -7.87
CA PHE A 366 1.22 8.13 -7.34
C PHE A 366 1.69 9.44 -7.97
N THR A 367 2.55 10.21 -7.29
CA THR A 367 3.16 11.45 -7.81
C THR A 367 4.65 11.49 -7.44
N GLN A 368 5.45 12.30 -8.13
CA GLN A 368 6.90 12.39 -7.85
C GLN A 368 7.21 12.86 -6.41
N ASP A 369 6.31 13.60 -5.78
CA ASP A 369 6.41 14.06 -4.39
C ASP A 369 5.95 13.03 -3.35
N ASP A 370 5.41 11.88 -3.77
CA ASP A 370 5.04 10.79 -2.86
C ASP A 370 6.23 9.91 -2.49
N LYS A 371 6.13 9.28 -1.32
CA LYS A 371 7.14 8.41 -0.73
C LYS A 371 6.57 7.67 0.49
N ALA A 372 7.34 6.75 1.06
CA ALA A 372 7.17 6.29 2.41
C ALA A 372 7.29 7.45 3.42
N TYR A 373 6.41 7.45 4.41
CA TYR A 373 6.39 8.38 5.55
C TYR A 373 6.94 7.67 6.80
N ALA A 374 6.73 8.24 7.99
CA ALA A 374 7.31 7.77 9.24
C ALA A 374 6.85 6.37 9.71
N THR A 375 5.75 5.83 9.16
CA THR A 375 5.22 4.46 9.37
C THR A 375 4.44 3.98 8.13
N PRO A 376 4.15 2.67 7.97
CA PRO A 376 3.31 2.17 6.88
C PRO A 376 1.87 2.70 6.96
N ALA A 377 1.30 2.79 8.17
CA ALA A 377 -0.04 3.36 8.39
C ALA A 377 -0.13 4.83 7.95
N LEU A 378 0.85 5.66 8.35
CA LEU A 378 0.89 7.07 7.94
C LEU A 378 1.11 7.18 6.42
N THR A 379 1.90 6.29 5.83
CA THR A 379 2.09 6.22 4.38
C THR A 379 0.76 5.95 3.66
N PHE A 380 -0.01 4.96 4.13
CA PHE A 380 -1.35 4.72 3.59
C PHE A 380 -2.27 5.94 3.74
N GLN A 381 -2.33 6.54 4.93
CA GLN A 381 -3.19 7.69 5.21
C GLN A 381 -2.86 8.90 4.32
N GLN A 382 -1.57 9.20 4.12
CA GLN A 382 -1.16 10.33 3.26
C GLN A 382 -1.48 10.07 1.78
N LEU A 383 -1.17 8.88 1.27
CA LEU A 383 -1.51 8.48 -0.11
C LEU A 383 -3.04 8.47 -0.34
N TRP A 384 -3.81 7.95 0.63
CA TRP A 384 -5.28 7.89 0.58
C TRP A 384 -5.91 9.29 0.60
N THR A 385 -5.41 10.16 1.49
CA THR A 385 -5.87 11.55 1.59
C THR A 385 -5.58 12.30 0.30
N ARG A 386 -4.38 12.13 -0.28
CA ARG A 386 -3.97 12.75 -1.55
C ARG A 386 -4.84 12.27 -2.72
N GLU A 387 -4.98 10.96 -2.90
CA GLU A 387 -5.81 10.36 -3.96
C GLU A 387 -7.26 10.85 -3.94
N ASN A 388 -7.90 10.81 -2.77
CA ASN A 388 -9.31 11.16 -2.64
C ASN A 388 -9.53 12.69 -2.70
N ARG A 389 -8.63 13.50 -2.11
CA ARG A 389 -8.68 14.96 -2.22
C ARG A 389 -8.50 15.46 -3.65
N ILE A 390 -7.58 14.88 -4.43
CA ILE A 390 -7.40 15.21 -5.86
C ILE A 390 -8.69 14.92 -6.66
N LYS A 391 -9.45 13.90 -6.26
CA LYS A 391 -10.72 13.50 -6.89
C LYS A 391 -11.95 14.20 -6.30
N GLY A 392 -11.76 15.20 -5.42
CA GLY A 392 -12.85 15.91 -4.73
C GLY A 392 -13.71 15.04 -3.82
N ARG A 393 -13.26 13.82 -3.50
CA ARG A 393 -14.00 12.85 -2.69
C ARG A 393 -13.90 13.19 -1.21
N GLN A 394 -15.02 12.99 -0.51
CA GLN A 394 -15.12 13.11 0.94
C GLN A 394 -15.89 11.92 1.49
N PHE A 395 -15.57 11.55 2.73
CA PHE A 395 -16.20 10.47 3.48
C PHE A 395 -16.40 11.01 4.91
N PRO A 396 -17.61 11.46 5.27
CA PRO A 396 -17.92 11.80 6.67
C PRO A 396 -17.90 10.53 7.52
N PRO A 397 -17.32 10.54 8.73
CA PRO A 397 -17.40 9.39 9.64
C PRO A 397 -18.86 9.14 10.05
N LEU A 398 -19.21 7.87 10.28
CA LEU A 398 -20.55 7.49 10.73
C LEU A 398 -20.88 8.09 12.12
N PRO A 399 -22.18 8.18 12.50
CA PRO A 399 -22.58 8.62 13.84
C PRO A 399 -21.85 7.84 14.93
N GLU A 400 -21.42 8.53 15.99
CA GLU A 400 -20.53 8.00 17.03
C GLU A 400 -21.04 6.70 17.65
N LYS A 401 -22.31 6.67 18.09
CA LYS A 401 -23.00 5.47 18.60
C LYS A 401 -22.90 4.26 17.66
N VAL A 402 -22.88 4.48 16.33
CA VAL A 402 -22.74 3.41 15.34
C VAL A 402 -21.27 2.97 15.22
N ARG A 403 -20.33 3.92 15.24
CA ARG A 403 -18.89 3.62 15.24
C ARG A 403 -18.45 2.84 16.49
N GLU A 404 -18.95 3.22 17.66
CA GLU A 404 -18.76 2.49 18.93
C GLU A 404 -19.36 1.09 18.87
N LYS A 405 -20.64 0.98 18.46
CA LYS A 405 -21.34 -0.30 18.25
C LYS A 405 -20.56 -1.24 17.33
N ILE A 406 -19.99 -0.73 16.22
CA ILE A 406 -19.16 -1.51 15.30
C ILE A 406 -17.85 -1.93 15.95
N ARG A 407 -17.12 -1.02 16.62
CA ARG A 407 -15.86 -1.35 17.33
C ARG A 407 -16.08 -2.44 18.39
N ALA A 408 -17.10 -2.29 19.24
CA ALA A 408 -17.46 -3.23 20.30
C ALA A 408 -17.96 -4.60 19.79
N SER A 409 -18.26 -4.72 18.49
CA SER A 409 -18.78 -5.95 17.88
C SER A 409 -17.93 -6.47 16.71
N SER A 410 -16.69 -6.00 16.56
CA SER A 410 -15.80 -6.37 15.46
C SER A 410 -14.45 -6.90 15.96
N GLY A 411 -14.40 -8.20 16.25
CA GLY A 411 -13.14 -8.94 16.20
C GLY A 411 -12.48 -8.85 14.82
N GLN A 412 -11.15 -9.02 14.78
CA GLN A 412 -10.34 -8.88 13.57
C GLN A 412 -10.32 -10.19 12.75
N GLY A 413 -9.24 -10.96 12.83
CA GLY A 413 -9.13 -12.26 12.16
C GLY A 413 -9.79 -13.40 12.94
N ARG A 414 -10.03 -14.53 12.25
CA ARG A 414 -10.35 -15.82 12.89
C ARG A 414 -9.05 -16.47 13.34
N VAL A 415 -8.89 -16.69 14.64
CA VAL A 415 -7.78 -17.42 15.24
C VAL A 415 -8.39 -18.52 16.10
N GLU A 416 -8.23 -19.76 15.68
CA GLU A 416 -8.94 -20.90 16.27
C GLU A 416 -8.17 -22.20 16.03
N MET A 417 -7.89 -22.96 17.09
CA MET A 417 -7.39 -24.32 16.99
C MET A 417 -8.56 -25.29 16.76
N CYS A 418 -8.50 -26.06 15.68
CA CYS A 418 -9.61 -26.87 15.20
C CYS A 418 -9.34 -28.39 15.23
N THR A 419 -8.11 -28.85 15.44
CA THR A 419 -7.75 -30.28 15.41
C THR A 419 -8.71 -31.13 16.28
N LEU A 420 -9.39 -32.11 15.67
CA LEU A 420 -10.28 -32.99 16.42
C LEU A 420 -9.48 -33.87 17.41
N PRO A 421 -10.03 -34.21 18.61
CA PRO A 421 -9.34 -35.08 19.56
C PRO A 421 -8.94 -36.45 19.00
N GLY A 422 -9.70 -36.99 18.05
CA GLY A 422 -9.37 -38.26 17.37
C GLY A 422 -8.23 -38.16 16.35
N VAL A 423 -7.88 -36.95 15.88
CA VAL A 423 -6.73 -36.72 14.99
C VAL A 423 -5.49 -36.60 15.87
N THR A 424 -4.85 -37.74 16.17
CA THR A 424 -3.67 -37.80 17.05
C THR A 424 -2.34 -37.56 16.32
N LYS A 425 -2.30 -37.88 15.01
CA LYS A 425 -1.13 -37.71 14.14
C LYS A 425 -1.55 -37.33 12.73
N ALA A 426 -0.80 -36.43 12.10
CA ALA A 426 -1.01 -35.98 10.73
C ALA A 426 0.28 -35.34 10.15
N PRO A 427 0.46 -35.27 8.82
CA PRO A 427 1.29 -34.24 8.21
C PRO A 427 0.57 -32.87 8.30
N VAL A 428 1.27 -31.78 8.03
CA VAL A 428 0.73 -30.41 8.16
C VAL A 428 1.02 -29.62 6.88
N HIS A 429 -0.01 -29.11 6.22
CA HIS A 429 0.11 -28.23 5.06
C HIS A 429 -0.43 -26.85 5.45
N TYR A 430 0.40 -25.81 5.35
CA TYR A 430 0.04 -24.45 5.77
C TYR A 430 -0.23 -23.55 4.56
N TYR A 431 -1.42 -22.98 4.51
CA TYR A 431 -1.90 -22.12 3.45
C TYR A 431 -2.06 -20.68 3.92
N ASP A 432 -1.64 -19.72 3.11
CA ASP A 432 -1.53 -18.30 3.43
C ASP A 432 -2.20 -17.43 2.35
N GLY A 433 -2.86 -16.35 2.75
CA GLY A 433 -3.58 -15.46 1.85
C GLY A 433 -2.66 -14.59 0.99
N ILE A 434 -2.75 -14.71 -0.34
CA ILE A 434 -2.04 -13.83 -1.29
C ILE A 434 -2.59 -12.40 -1.17
N PHE A 435 -1.92 -11.60 -0.34
CA PHE A 435 -2.26 -10.20 -0.07
C PHE A 435 -3.74 -9.99 0.27
N MET A 436 -4.30 -10.88 1.10
CA MET A 436 -5.75 -11.14 1.24
C MET A 436 -6.64 -9.89 1.23
N TYR A 437 -6.36 -8.92 2.12
CA TYR A 437 -7.20 -7.75 2.31
C TYR A 437 -7.30 -6.86 1.06
N SER A 438 -6.34 -6.93 0.12
CA SER A 438 -6.40 -6.19 -1.13
C SER A 438 -7.60 -6.58 -2.00
N ALA A 439 -7.96 -7.87 -1.99
CA ALA A 439 -9.08 -8.42 -2.73
C ALA A 439 -10.42 -8.33 -1.98
N LEU A 440 -10.46 -7.62 -0.85
CA LEU A 440 -11.62 -7.48 0.04
C LEU A 440 -12.02 -6.01 0.26
N SER A 441 -11.21 -5.05 -0.17
CA SER A 441 -11.40 -3.60 0.01
C SER A 441 -12.42 -2.94 -0.93
N TRP A 442 -12.96 -3.69 -1.89
CA TRP A 442 -13.94 -3.19 -2.87
C TRP A 442 -15.28 -2.85 -2.21
N GLY A 443 -16.00 -1.83 -2.69
CA GLY A 443 -17.38 -1.59 -2.26
C GLY A 443 -17.53 -1.49 -0.74
N MET A 444 -16.75 -0.57 -0.14
CA MET A 444 -16.89 -0.16 1.26
C MET A 444 -18.17 0.67 1.45
N ALA A 445 -18.65 0.70 2.69
CA ALA A 445 -19.72 1.61 3.11
C ALA A 445 -19.33 3.08 2.85
N THR A 446 -20.27 3.89 2.38
CA THR A 446 -20.07 5.35 2.23
C THR A 446 -21.00 6.17 3.13
N ASP A 447 -22.08 5.55 3.63
CA ASP A 447 -23.14 6.13 4.47
C ASP A 447 -24.06 4.98 4.94
N ILE A 448 -24.99 5.22 5.88
CA ILE A 448 -26.00 4.25 6.33
C ILE A 448 -27.23 4.31 5.42
N ALA A 449 -27.71 3.16 4.96
CA ALA A 449 -28.95 3.02 4.21
C ALA A 449 -30.15 2.78 5.14
N ALA A 450 -29.96 1.96 6.18
CA ALA A 450 -30.93 1.73 7.25
C ALA A 450 -30.22 1.30 8.54
N GLU A 451 -30.72 1.74 9.68
CA GLU A 451 -30.45 1.16 11.01
C GLU A 451 -31.82 0.86 11.63
N ASP A 452 -32.24 -0.41 11.66
CA ASP A 452 -33.58 -0.83 12.12
C ASP A 452 -33.59 -2.22 12.77
N GLU A 453 -34.69 -2.56 13.45
CA GLU A 453 -34.90 -3.84 14.15
C GLU A 453 -35.69 -4.87 13.32
N LYS A 454 -35.66 -4.78 11.99
CA LYS A 454 -36.44 -5.71 11.15
C LYS A 454 -35.76 -7.07 11.00
N ASP A 455 -36.57 -8.11 11.13
CA ASP A 455 -36.20 -9.51 10.92
C ASP A 455 -36.06 -9.86 9.41
N GLU A 456 -35.20 -9.09 8.72
CA GLU A 456 -35.10 -9.01 7.26
C GLU A 456 -33.63 -8.97 6.82
N TYR A 457 -33.14 -10.04 6.19
CA TYR A 457 -31.83 -10.05 5.54
C TYR A 457 -31.85 -9.24 4.24
N ALA A 458 -30.98 -8.24 4.12
CA ALA A 458 -30.91 -7.34 2.95
C ALA A 458 -30.16 -7.96 1.74
N GLY A 459 -29.77 -9.23 1.82
CA GLY A 459 -29.07 -9.93 0.74
C GLY A 459 -27.59 -9.54 0.62
N LYS A 460 -27.05 -9.64 -0.60
CA LYS A 460 -25.62 -9.44 -0.91
C LYS A 460 -25.19 -7.97 -0.98
N VAL A 461 -25.44 -7.25 0.11
CA VAL A 461 -25.01 -5.86 0.32
C VAL A 461 -24.11 -5.76 1.56
N PRO A 462 -23.22 -4.75 1.67
CA PRO A 462 -22.53 -4.48 2.91
C PRO A 462 -23.54 -4.14 4.01
N ALA A 463 -23.65 -5.00 5.01
CA ALA A 463 -24.57 -4.84 6.12
C ALA A 463 -24.11 -5.69 7.32
N ARG A 464 -24.39 -5.23 8.54
CA ARG A 464 -24.15 -5.93 9.80
C ARG A 464 -25.47 -6.25 10.47
N TYR A 465 -25.58 -7.42 11.09
CA TYR A 465 -26.81 -7.94 11.67
C TYR A 465 -26.54 -8.44 13.09
N ARG A 466 -27.29 -7.94 14.09
CA ARG A 466 -27.38 -8.60 15.39
C ARG A 466 -28.32 -9.77 15.23
N ILE A 467 -27.79 -10.99 15.33
CA ILE A 467 -28.55 -12.23 15.13
C ILE A 467 -28.64 -13.00 16.44
N ARG A 468 -29.80 -13.61 16.68
CA ARG A 468 -29.93 -14.80 17.52
C ARG A 468 -29.93 -16.01 16.60
N TYR A 469 -29.11 -17.01 16.90
CA TYR A 469 -29.02 -18.23 16.08
C TYR A 469 -28.83 -19.47 16.96
N THR A 470 -29.23 -20.63 16.45
CA THR A 470 -29.01 -21.94 17.06
C THR A 470 -28.10 -22.76 16.15
N VAL A 471 -27.01 -23.32 16.67
CA VAL A 471 -26.20 -24.26 15.89
C VAL A 471 -27.05 -25.52 15.66
N PRO A 472 -27.23 -26.03 14.41
CA PRO A 472 -28.08 -27.19 14.18
C PRO A 472 -27.60 -28.41 14.98
N ALA A 473 -28.53 -29.16 15.59
CA ALA A 473 -28.19 -30.37 16.37
C ALA A 473 -27.45 -31.45 15.54
N THR A 474 -27.60 -31.40 14.22
CA THR A 474 -26.92 -32.28 13.23
C THR A 474 -25.64 -31.67 12.66
N TRP A 475 -25.18 -30.50 13.13
CA TRP A 475 -23.98 -29.85 12.60
C TRP A 475 -22.71 -30.55 13.07
N GLN A 476 -21.96 -31.14 12.13
CA GLN A 476 -20.71 -31.87 12.39
C GLN A 476 -19.52 -31.17 11.74
N HIS A 477 -19.40 -29.84 11.92
CA HIS A 477 -18.33 -29.03 11.33
C HIS A 477 -17.90 -27.85 12.22
N VAL A 478 -16.94 -27.04 11.78
CA VAL A 478 -16.51 -25.82 12.49
C VAL A 478 -17.65 -24.79 12.56
N GLY A 479 -17.59 -23.86 13.50
CA GLY A 479 -18.56 -22.77 13.56
C GLY A 479 -18.40 -21.75 12.42
N VAL A 480 -19.42 -20.90 12.23
CA VAL A 480 -19.40 -19.84 11.22
C VAL A 480 -19.40 -18.45 11.85
N PHE A 481 -20.35 -18.18 12.75
CA PHE A 481 -20.51 -16.86 13.35
C PHE A 481 -19.54 -16.66 14.52
N MET A 482 -18.77 -15.58 14.43
CA MET A 482 -17.90 -15.09 15.49
C MET A 482 -18.78 -14.59 16.66
N THR A 483 -18.61 -15.15 17.85
CA THR A 483 -19.43 -14.89 19.04
C THR A 483 -18.50 -14.57 20.23
N PRO A 484 -18.85 -13.62 21.12
CA PRO A 484 -18.05 -13.35 22.33
C PRO A 484 -17.81 -14.63 23.12
N ARG A 485 -16.55 -14.90 23.50
CA ARG A 485 -16.16 -16.21 24.05
C ARG A 485 -16.78 -16.45 25.43
N ASP A 486 -16.93 -15.42 26.25
CA ASP A 486 -17.65 -15.43 27.52
C ASP A 486 -19.13 -15.85 27.37
N ALA A 487 -19.81 -15.44 26.30
CA ALA A 487 -21.17 -15.87 25.98
C ALA A 487 -21.26 -17.36 25.56
N VAL A 488 -20.13 -17.99 25.20
CA VAL A 488 -20.04 -19.41 24.84
C VAL A 488 -19.60 -20.28 26.02
N THR A 489 -18.66 -19.80 26.84
CA THR A 489 -18.07 -20.52 27.98
C THR A 489 -18.75 -20.24 29.32
N GLY A 490 -19.45 -19.11 29.45
CA GLY A 490 -19.99 -18.60 30.71
C GLY A 490 -18.96 -17.93 31.63
N ARG A 491 -17.72 -17.66 31.16
CA ARG A 491 -16.62 -17.13 32.00
C ARG A 491 -16.29 -15.68 31.64
N GLN A 492 -16.46 -14.76 32.59
CA GLN A 492 -16.16 -13.33 32.39
C GLN A 492 -14.69 -13.05 32.00
N ALA A 493 -13.75 -13.93 32.36
CA ALA A 493 -12.35 -13.83 31.95
C ALA A 493 -12.16 -13.93 30.42
N ASP A 494 -13.10 -14.53 29.68
CA ASP A 494 -13.06 -14.66 28.22
C ASP A 494 -13.68 -13.45 27.47
N SER A 495 -14.07 -12.37 28.17
CA SER A 495 -14.91 -11.26 27.64
C SER A 495 -14.23 -10.33 26.63
N HIS A 496 -12.98 -10.58 26.26
CA HIS A 496 -12.26 -9.90 25.18
C HIS A 496 -11.86 -10.85 24.03
N GLU A 497 -12.24 -12.12 24.12
CA GLU A 497 -11.96 -13.14 23.13
C GLU A 497 -13.19 -13.51 22.30
N TRP A 498 -12.96 -14.21 21.18
CA TRP A 498 -14.00 -14.65 20.26
C TRP A 498 -13.95 -16.16 20.04
N ALA A 499 -15.11 -16.79 20.00
CA ALA A 499 -15.31 -18.20 19.67
C ALA A 499 -16.20 -18.35 18.42
N TYR A 500 -16.19 -19.55 17.83
CA TYR A 500 -17.00 -19.89 16.66
C TYR A 500 -17.83 -21.15 16.97
N PRO A 501 -18.99 -21.03 17.63
CA PRO A 501 -19.83 -22.17 17.99
C PRO A 501 -20.16 -23.08 16.80
N GLY A 502 -19.85 -24.36 16.94
CA GLY A 502 -19.93 -25.37 15.90
C GLY A 502 -20.35 -26.73 16.46
N GLN A 503 -19.71 -27.81 16.00
CA GLN A 503 -20.04 -29.19 16.38
C GLN A 503 -20.11 -29.46 17.89
N GLN A 504 -19.29 -28.78 18.71
CA GLN A 504 -19.29 -28.94 20.17
C GLN A 504 -20.47 -28.21 20.85
N GLU A 505 -21.07 -27.24 20.14
CA GLU A 505 -22.20 -26.43 20.59
C GLU A 505 -23.51 -26.79 19.86
N ALA A 506 -23.55 -27.92 19.15
CA ALA A 506 -24.73 -28.36 18.39
C ALA A 506 -26.00 -28.40 19.27
N GLY A 507 -27.04 -27.70 18.84
CA GLY A 507 -28.30 -27.50 19.56
C GLY A 507 -28.34 -26.28 20.50
N ARG A 508 -27.21 -25.62 20.79
CA ARG A 508 -27.16 -24.40 21.63
C ARG A 508 -27.51 -23.14 20.83
N THR A 509 -28.09 -22.16 21.51
CA THR A 509 -28.48 -20.85 20.96
C THR A 509 -27.58 -19.75 21.50
N PHE A 510 -27.20 -18.79 20.64
CA PHE A 510 -26.32 -17.67 20.95
C PHE A 510 -26.85 -16.37 20.32
N GLU A 511 -26.34 -15.22 20.79
CA GLU A 511 -26.48 -13.93 20.12
C GLU A 511 -25.11 -13.36 19.75
N THR A 512 -25.00 -12.75 18.57
CA THR A 512 -23.79 -12.02 18.14
C THR A 512 -24.11 -11.02 17.03
N TRP A 513 -23.13 -10.19 16.67
CA TRP A 513 -23.14 -9.45 15.40
C TRP A 513 -22.41 -10.24 14.32
N ALA A 514 -23.13 -10.57 13.24
CA ALA A 514 -22.57 -11.16 12.04
C ALA A 514 -22.61 -10.15 10.89
N ASP A 515 -21.55 -10.12 10.09
CA ASP A 515 -21.54 -9.35 8.84
C ASP A 515 -22.26 -10.13 7.73
N GLY A 516 -22.85 -9.42 6.78
CA GLY A 516 -23.63 -10.02 5.69
C GLY A 516 -22.85 -11.04 4.88
N ALA A 517 -21.52 -10.87 4.79
CA ALA A 517 -20.58 -11.80 4.16
C ALA A 517 -20.44 -13.15 4.88
N GLU A 518 -20.58 -13.18 6.22
CA GLU A 518 -20.47 -14.39 7.03
C GLU A 518 -21.76 -15.23 6.92
N ILE A 519 -22.91 -14.56 6.88
CA ILE A 519 -24.20 -15.16 6.51
C ILE A 519 -24.13 -15.70 5.07
N ASP A 520 -23.57 -14.92 4.14
CA ASP A 520 -23.39 -15.30 2.73
C ASP A 520 -22.55 -16.58 2.58
N ALA A 521 -21.50 -16.73 3.40
CA ALA A 521 -20.65 -17.92 3.39
C ALA A 521 -21.41 -19.18 3.84
N LEU A 522 -22.29 -19.09 4.84
CA LEU A 522 -23.12 -20.22 5.26
C LEU A 522 -24.15 -20.60 4.19
N ILE A 523 -24.83 -19.61 3.60
CA ILE A 523 -25.80 -19.84 2.52
C ILE A 523 -25.10 -20.55 1.35
N GLN A 524 -23.97 -20.01 0.88
CA GLN A 524 -23.27 -20.49 -0.31
C GLN A 524 -22.57 -21.85 -0.13
N SER A 525 -22.15 -22.23 1.08
CA SER A 525 -21.42 -23.48 1.32
C SER A 525 -22.30 -24.69 1.66
N ARG A 526 -23.59 -24.48 1.99
CA ARG A 526 -24.49 -25.54 2.45
C ARG A 526 -25.90 -25.54 1.86
N TYR A 527 -26.47 -24.38 1.50
CA TYR A 527 -27.91 -24.26 1.18
C TYR A 527 -28.21 -23.72 -0.22
N TYR A 528 -27.24 -23.06 -0.86
CA TYR A 528 -27.36 -22.58 -2.24
C TYR A 528 -27.13 -23.69 -3.25
N GLN A 529 -28.07 -23.82 -4.17
CA GLN A 529 -27.92 -24.61 -5.40
C GLN A 529 -28.06 -23.65 -6.57
N ALA A 530 -27.16 -23.74 -7.55
CA ALA A 530 -27.25 -22.92 -8.75
C ALA A 530 -28.52 -23.29 -9.55
N PRO A 531 -29.32 -22.32 -10.02
CA PRO A 531 -30.43 -22.62 -10.92
C PRO A 531 -29.89 -23.12 -12.27
N ALA A 532 -30.70 -23.93 -12.98
CA ALA A 532 -30.36 -24.38 -14.33
C ALA A 532 -30.35 -23.24 -15.36
N GLU A 533 -31.16 -22.20 -15.14
CA GLU A 533 -31.16 -20.97 -15.92
C GLU A 533 -30.15 -19.97 -15.36
N ASP A 534 -29.17 -19.54 -16.17
CA ASP A 534 -28.31 -18.39 -15.83
C ASP A 534 -29.02 -17.06 -16.13
N THR A 535 -30.11 -16.80 -15.42
CA THR A 535 -30.74 -15.48 -15.35
C THR A 535 -30.47 -14.86 -13.98
N LYS A 536 -30.43 -13.52 -13.93
CA LYS A 536 -30.25 -12.77 -12.68
C LYS A 536 -31.43 -13.03 -11.73
N GLU A 537 -32.62 -13.18 -12.29
CA GLU A 537 -33.89 -13.40 -11.63
C GLU A 537 -33.96 -14.81 -11.03
N ALA A 538 -33.59 -15.85 -11.79
CA ALA A 538 -33.48 -17.21 -11.25
C ALA A 538 -32.40 -17.31 -10.16
N LYS A 539 -31.23 -16.66 -10.35
CA LYS A 539 -30.18 -16.59 -9.32
C LYS A 539 -30.67 -15.89 -8.04
N ALA A 540 -31.45 -14.81 -8.16
CA ALA A 540 -32.03 -14.13 -7.00
C ALA A 540 -33.11 -14.98 -6.29
N ALA A 541 -33.96 -15.68 -7.04
CA ALA A 541 -34.97 -16.58 -6.48
C ALA A 541 -34.34 -17.79 -5.77
N ALA A 542 -33.36 -18.45 -6.41
CA ALA A 542 -32.60 -19.56 -5.82
C ALA A 542 -31.87 -19.13 -4.55
N TYR A 543 -31.24 -17.95 -4.56
CA TYR A 543 -30.58 -17.39 -3.38
C TYR A 543 -31.56 -17.04 -2.25
N THR A 544 -32.73 -16.49 -2.56
CA THR A 544 -33.79 -16.21 -1.57
C THR A 544 -34.32 -17.49 -0.93
N SER A 545 -34.47 -18.56 -1.72
CA SER A 545 -34.83 -19.90 -1.23
C SER A 545 -33.74 -20.49 -0.33
N ALA A 546 -32.47 -20.33 -0.71
CA ALA A 546 -31.32 -20.77 0.09
C ALA A 546 -31.19 -20.01 1.42
N TRP A 547 -31.44 -18.69 1.45
CA TRP A 547 -31.49 -17.92 2.70
C TRP A 547 -32.57 -18.46 3.64
N ARG A 548 -33.80 -18.66 3.17
CA ARG A 548 -34.90 -19.20 4.01
C ARG A 548 -34.50 -20.55 4.64
N LYS A 549 -34.04 -21.50 3.82
CA LYS A 549 -33.53 -22.81 4.30
C LYS A 549 -32.39 -22.67 5.33
N THR A 550 -31.52 -21.68 5.17
CA THR A 550 -30.43 -21.37 6.12
C THR A 550 -30.99 -20.87 7.44
N ALA A 551 -31.87 -19.86 7.39
CA ALA A 551 -32.50 -19.25 8.54
C ALA A 551 -33.36 -20.25 9.33
N ASP A 552 -34.13 -21.10 8.65
CA ASP A 552 -34.92 -22.17 9.27
C ASP A 552 -34.03 -23.20 9.99
N ALA A 553 -32.99 -23.70 9.30
CA ALA A 553 -32.11 -24.74 9.82
C ALA A 553 -31.25 -24.28 11.01
N TRP A 554 -30.76 -23.03 10.97
CA TRP A 554 -29.96 -22.40 12.03
C TRP A 554 -30.80 -21.54 12.99
N ARG A 555 -32.12 -21.55 12.85
CA ARG A 555 -33.07 -20.72 13.63
C ARG A 555 -32.61 -19.25 13.76
N ILE A 556 -32.12 -18.69 12.65
CA ILE A 556 -31.56 -17.33 12.63
C ILE A 556 -32.71 -16.34 12.68
N LYS A 557 -32.75 -15.55 13.75
CA LYS A 557 -33.57 -14.36 13.87
C LYS A 557 -32.68 -13.12 13.83
N ILE A 558 -32.96 -12.18 12.94
CA ILE A 558 -32.34 -10.85 12.95
C ILE A 558 -33.08 -10.00 13.99
N LEU A 559 -32.32 -9.46 14.94
CA LEU A 559 -32.80 -8.60 16.03
C LEU A 559 -32.57 -7.12 15.71
N GLU A 560 -31.58 -6.83 14.87
CA GLU A 560 -31.09 -5.50 14.54
C GLU A 560 -30.25 -5.58 13.28
N ARG A 561 -30.28 -4.56 12.42
CA ARG A 561 -29.40 -4.47 11.25
C ARG A 561 -28.93 -3.05 10.97
N ILE A 562 -27.71 -2.95 10.46
CA ILE A 562 -27.10 -1.75 9.90
C ILE A 562 -26.81 -2.07 8.44
N VAL A 563 -27.59 -1.54 7.51
CA VAL A 563 -27.38 -1.71 6.06
C VAL A 563 -26.66 -0.47 5.54
N PHE A 564 -25.58 -0.64 4.78
CA PHE A 564 -24.78 0.48 4.28
C PHE A 564 -25.10 0.84 2.83
N LYS A 565 -24.99 2.13 2.50
CA LYS A 565 -24.93 2.62 1.12
C LYS A 565 -23.52 2.35 0.55
N VAL A 566 -23.45 2.05 -0.74
CA VAL A 566 -22.18 1.96 -1.50
C VAL A 566 -22.30 2.84 -2.74
N ASP A 567 -21.57 3.95 -2.79
CA ASP A 567 -21.48 4.71 -4.03
C ASP A 567 -20.52 4.06 -5.03
N SER A 568 -21.06 3.67 -6.18
CA SER A 568 -20.30 3.21 -7.35
C SER A 568 -19.24 4.20 -7.86
N LYS A 569 -19.41 5.51 -7.61
CA LYS A 569 -18.52 6.60 -8.05
C LYS A 569 -17.55 7.03 -6.95
N ASN A 570 -18.05 7.27 -5.73
CA ASN A 570 -17.26 7.66 -4.57
C ASN A 570 -16.78 6.45 -3.76
N LYS A 571 -15.79 5.72 -4.27
CA LYS A 571 -15.26 4.51 -3.64
C LYS A 571 -14.07 4.82 -2.70
N PRO A 572 -14.13 4.51 -1.40
CA PRO A 572 -13.07 4.92 -0.45
C PRO A 572 -11.70 4.29 -0.66
N LEU A 573 -11.63 2.97 -0.94
CA LEU A 573 -10.37 2.21 -0.93
C LEU A 573 -9.96 1.64 -2.30
N ASP A 574 -10.89 1.46 -3.25
CA ASP A 574 -10.64 0.84 -4.57
C ASP A 574 -9.36 1.36 -5.27
N ASP A 575 -9.15 2.68 -5.31
CA ASP A 575 -8.04 3.29 -6.07
C ASP A 575 -6.68 3.08 -5.41
N ILE A 576 -6.55 3.35 -4.10
CA ILE A 576 -5.28 3.15 -3.39
C ILE A 576 -4.94 1.65 -3.29
N THR A 577 -5.94 0.79 -3.04
CA THR A 577 -5.69 -0.64 -2.92
C THR A 577 -5.32 -1.27 -4.26
N ARG A 578 -5.94 -0.83 -5.36
CA ARG A 578 -5.50 -1.19 -6.72
C ARG A 578 -4.04 -0.78 -6.94
N LYS A 579 -3.68 0.49 -6.69
CA LYS A 579 -2.29 0.98 -6.86
C LYS A 579 -1.28 0.19 -6.00
N LEU A 580 -1.57 -0.08 -4.73
CA LEU A 580 -0.71 -0.89 -3.85
C LEU A 580 -0.55 -2.32 -4.35
N ALA A 581 -1.61 -2.91 -4.88
CA ALA A 581 -1.61 -4.27 -5.41
C ALA A 581 -0.89 -4.38 -6.76
N ASP A 582 -1.10 -3.43 -7.66
CA ASP A 582 -0.44 -3.42 -8.96
C ASP A 582 1.06 -3.08 -8.82
N MET A 583 1.45 -2.24 -7.84
CA MET A 583 2.85 -2.12 -7.41
C MET A 583 3.40 -3.44 -6.89
N ARG A 584 2.68 -4.13 -5.99
CA ARG A 584 3.13 -5.42 -5.41
C ARG A 584 3.38 -6.46 -6.50
N ASP A 585 2.54 -6.51 -7.52
CA ASP A 585 2.65 -7.49 -8.60
C ASP A 585 3.73 -7.09 -9.63
N LYS A 586 3.98 -5.78 -9.82
CA LYS A 586 5.19 -5.32 -10.54
C LYS A 586 6.48 -5.66 -9.76
N VAL A 587 6.52 -5.45 -8.45
CA VAL A 587 7.65 -5.84 -7.58
C VAL A 587 7.89 -7.36 -7.67
N GLU A 588 6.83 -8.17 -7.76
CA GLU A 588 6.92 -9.62 -7.96
C GLU A 588 7.45 -10.00 -9.35
N ALA A 589 7.16 -9.22 -10.40
CA ALA A 589 7.67 -9.42 -11.75
C ALA A 589 9.15 -8.98 -11.87
N ASP A 590 9.47 -7.78 -11.40
CA ASP A 590 10.83 -7.22 -11.41
C ASP A 590 11.79 -8.10 -10.59
N ALA A 591 11.32 -8.68 -9.48
CA ALA A 591 12.08 -9.64 -8.68
C ALA A 591 12.50 -10.91 -9.47
N ARG A 592 11.69 -11.39 -10.42
CA ARG A 592 12.04 -12.59 -11.22
C ARG A 592 13.12 -12.29 -12.26
N LEU A 593 13.32 -11.03 -12.59
CA LEU A 593 14.36 -10.55 -13.50
C LEU A 593 15.60 -10.05 -12.76
N ALA A 594 15.55 -10.00 -11.43
CA ALA A 594 16.63 -9.52 -10.58
C ALA A 594 17.65 -10.62 -10.25
N ASP A 595 18.90 -10.21 -10.15
CA ASP A 595 20.00 -11.02 -9.64
C ASP A 595 19.76 -11.49 -8.19
N GLU A 596 20.39 -12.59 -7.81
CA GLU A 596 20.17 -13.25 -6.51
C GLU A 596 20.46 -12.31 -5.32
N SER A 597 21.47 -11.44 -5.45
CA SER A 597 21.87 -10.50 -4.40
C SER A 597 20.74 -9.53 -3.97
N ARG A 598 19.78 -9.26 -4.87
CA ARG A 598 18.69 -8.32 -4.63
C ARG A 598 17.39 -9.00 -4.17
N GLN A 599 17.32 -10.33 -4.14
CA GLN A 599 16.07 -11.05 -3.86
C GLN A 599 15.49 -10.74 -2.47
N ASN A 600 16.35 -10.57 -1.45
CA ASN A 600 15.89 -10.18 -0.11
C ASN A 600 15.36 -8.73 -0.10
N VAL A 601 15.99 -7.80 -0.83
CA VAL A 601 15.49 -6.42 -1.01
C VAL A 601 14.08 -6.41 -1.63
N TYR A 602 13.84 -7.21 -2.68
CA TYR A 602 12.49 -7.35 -3.27
C TYR A 602 11.48 -8.05 -2.33
N LYS A 603 11.93 -8.96 -1.47
CA LYS A 603 11.11 -9.56 -0.39
C LYS A 603 10.73 -8.52 0.67
N LEU A 604 11.65 -7.64 1.06
CA LEU A 604 11.39 -6.52 1.99
C LEU A 604 10.42 -5.49 1.39
N VAL A 605 10.54 -5.13 0.11
CA VAL A 605 9.56 -4.25 -0.56
C VAL A 605 8.16 -4.88 -0.59
N ARG A 606 8.06 -6.20 -0.84
CA ARG A 606 6.77 -6.92 -0.76
C ARG A 606 6.19 -6.95 0.66
N ALA A 607 7.03 -7.07 1.70
CA ALA A 607 6.60 -6.96 3.09
C ALA A 607 6.10 -5.54 3.42
N ALA A 608 6.84 -4.51 3.03
CA ALA A 608 6.44 -3.11 3.22
C ALA A 608 5.11 -2.78 2.51
N LEU A 609 4.88 -3.28 1.29
CA LEU A 609 3.60 -3.13 0.59
C LEU A 609 2.46 -3.90 1.28
N ARG A 610 2.72 -5.09 1.86
CA ARG A 610 1.74 -5.78 2.73
C ARG A 610 1.39 -4.91 3.94
N ASN A 611 2.40 -4.38 4.63
CA ASN A 611 2.24 -3.65 5.88
C ASN A 611 1.65 -2.24 5.69
N ILE A 612 1.93 -1.54 4.59
CA ILE A 612 1.23 -0.30 4.21
C ILE A 612 -0.29 -0.56 4.13
N LEU A 613 -0.72 -1.61 3.45
CA LEU A 613 -2.15 -1.93 3.34
C LEU A 613 -2.73 -2.39 4.69
N LEU A 614 -2.08 -3.32 5.39
CA LEU A 614 -2.59 -3.88 6.65
C LEU A 614 -2.73 -2.83 7.75
N HIS A 615 -1.64 -2.12 8.08
CA HIS A 615 -1.71 -1.07 9.11
C HIS A 615 -2.47 0.17 8.62
N GLY A 616 -2.59 0.38 7.31
CA GLY A 616 -3.47 1.38 6.70
C GLY A 616 -4.94 1.08 6.97
N ILE A 617 -5.42 -0.13 6.63
CA ILE A 617 -6.77 -0.60 6.92
C ILE A 617 -7.03 -0.59 8.43
N GLY A 618 -6.11 -1.14 9.23
CA GLY A 618 -6.19 -1.12 10.69
C GLY A 618 -6.12 0.28 11.31
N SER A 619 -5.66 1.29 10.56
CA SER A 619 -5.70 2.68 11.06
C SER A 619 -7.12 3.23 11.15
N PHE A 620 -8.06 2.74 10.34
CA PHE A 620 -9.44 3.23 10.34
C PHE A 620 -10.27 2.78 11.55
N ASN A 621 -9.84 1.71 12.25
CA ASN A 621 -10.53 1.24 13.47
C ASN A 621 -10.05 1.92 14.76
N ARG A 622 -8.99 2.74 14.70
CA ARG A 622 -8.33 3.29 15.89
C ARG A 622 -9.27 4.18 16.71
N HIS A 623 -8.99 4.27 18.00
CA HIS A 623 -9.61 5.17 18.98
C HIS A 623 -8.51 5.95 19.72
N ASN A 624 -8.89 6.72 20.75
CA ASN A 624 -7.97 7.40 21.68
C ASN A 624 -6.85 6.45 22.14
N ARG A 625 -5.61 6.92 22.17
CA ARG A 625 -4.46 6.11 22.63
C ARG A 625 -3.88 6.74 23.88
N ASP A 626 -3.61 5.91 24.87
CA ASP A 626 -2.80 6.32 26.00
C ASP A 626 -1.37 6.61 25.54
N VAL A 627 -0.84 7.72 26.03
CA VAL A 627 0.48 8.22 25.75
C VAL A 627 1.19 8.46 27.07
N THR A 628 2.42 7.96 27.17
CA THR A 628 3.26 8.08 28.36
C THR A 628 4.16 9.29 28.23
N TYR A 629 4.13 10.19 29.21
CA TYR A 629 5.03 11.33 29.30
C TYR A 629 6.00 11.13 30.47
N ILE A 630 7.29 11.26 30.21
CA ILE A 630 8.32 11.47 31.23
C ILE A 630 8.63 12.98 31.27
N LEU A 631 8.46 13.58 32.44
CA LEU A 631 8.61 15.02 32.69
C LEU A 631 9.42 15.23 33.97
N ARG A 632 10.08 16.38 34.11
CA ARG A 632 10.66 16.81 35.39
C ARG A 632 9.57 17.23 36.39
N THR A 633 9.88 17.18 37.68
CA THR A 633 9.00 17.68 38.76
C THR A 633 8.81 19.21 38.75
N ASP A 634 9.61 19.95 38.00
CA ASP A 634 9.46 21.39 37.72
C ASP A 634 8.76 21.70 36.37
N GLU A 635 8.43 20.69 35.57
CA GLU A 635 7.58 20.84 34.38
C GLU A 635 6.08 20.75 34.77
N PRO A 636 5.20 21.51 34.09
CA PRO A 636 3.76 21.39 34.34
C PRO A 636 3.24 20.01 33.92
N ALA A 637 2.47 19.37 34.81
CA ALA A 637 1.77 18.13 34.51
C ALA A 637 0.83 18.30 33.28
N PRO A 638 0.68 17.28 32.43
CA PRO A 638 -0.16 17.37 31.23
C PRO A 638 -1.64 17.29 31.59
N ASP A 639 -2.47 18.12 30.97
CA ASP A 639 -3.92 18.12 31.20
C ASP A 639 -4.55 16.75 30.91
N GLY A 640 -5.49 16.33 31.78
CA GLY A 640 -6.30 15.12 31.58
C GLY A 640 -5.57 13.79 31.83
N TYR A 641 -4.45 13.77 32.56
CA TYR A 641 -3.78 12.52 32.92
C TYR A 641 -4.66 11.57 33.76
N THR A 642 -4.59 10.28 33.46
CA THR A 642 -5.28 9.20 34.18
C THR A 642 -4.39 8.47 35.18
N GLY A 643 -3.06 8.60 35.04
CA GLY A 643 -2.09 8.04 35.97
C GLY A 643 -0.87 8.94 36.14
N ARG A 644 -0.30 8.95 37.34
CA ARG A 644 0.94 9.63 37.73
C ARG A 644 1.75 8.72 38.65
N ARG A 645 3.06 8.63 38.45
CA ARG A 645 4.00 8.07 39.42
C ARG A 645 5.33 8.81 39.40
N ALA A 646 6.00 8.92 40.55
CA ALA A 646 7.41 9.28 40.57
C ALA A 646 8.24 8.21 39.84
N LEU A 647 9.36 8.64 39.26
CA LEU A 647 10.35 7.79 38.61
C LEU A 647 11.70 7.89 39.32
N ASP A 648 12.09 9.12 39.66
CA ASP A 648 13.19 9.47 40.56
C ASP A 648 12.81 10.74 41.37
N GLU A 649 13.76 11.37 42.08
CA GLU A 649 13.53 12.59 42.87
C GLU A 649 13.18 13.83 42.01
N THR A 650 13.51 13.78 40.72
CA THR A 650 13.45 14.88 39.76
C THR A 650 12.51 14.61 38.57
N HIS A 651 12.08 13.37 38.34
CA HIS A 651 11.20 12.99 37.22
C HIS A 651 9.96 12.20 37.62
N GLU A 652 8.90 12.39 36.83
CA GLU A 652 7.61 11.71 36.97
C GLU A 652 7.11 11.17 35.63
N ILE A 653 6.36 10.07 35.71
CA ILE A 653 5.65 9.48 34.58
C ILE A 653 4.16 9.80 34.68
N TYR A 654 3.61 10.35 33.61
CA TYR A 654 2.19 10.60 33.42
C TYR A 654 1.64 9.73 32.29
N THR A 655 0.45 9.14 32.49
CA THR A 655 -0.34 8.48 31.44
C THR A 655 -1.50 9.40 31.07
N VAL A 656 -1.65 9.72 29.78
CA VAL A 656 -2.71 10.61 29.27
C VAL A 656 -3.42 9.93 28.09
N PRO A 657 -4.75 9.77 28.11
CA PRO A 657 -5.52 9.36 26.95
C PRO A 657 -5.54 10.50 25.93
N GLN A 658 -4.82 10.37 24.80
CA GLN A 658 -4.87 11.38 23.76
C GLN A 658 -6.19 11.30 22.96
N PRO A 659 -6.98 12.39 22.88
CA PRO A 659 -8.15 12.45 22.03
C PRO A 659 -7.75 12.45 20.55
N VAL A 660 -8.59 11.87 19.69
CA VAL A 660 -8.34 11.85 18.24
C VAL A 660 -8.33 13.28 17.67
N GLU A 661 -7.15 13.76 17.25
CA GLU A 661 -6.96 15.06 16.60
C GLU A 661 -7.95 15.28 15.43
N LYS A 662 -8.36 16.52 15.19
CA LYS A 662 -9.30 16.89 14.10
C LYS A 662 -8.84 16.43 12.71
N TYR A 663 -7.53 16.32 12.45
CA TYR A 663 -7.02 15.73 11.22
C TYR A 663 -7.24 14.21 11.18
N THR A 664 -7.07 13.52 12.30
CA THR A 664 -7.18 12.06 12.41
C THR A 664 -8.63 11.58 12.42
N GLN A 665 -9.59 12.44 12.83
CA GLN A 665 -11.04 12.16 12.78
C GLN A 665 -11.55 11.76 11.38
N GLN A 666 -10.92 12.24 10.31
CA GLN A 666 -11.27 11.85 8.92
C GLN A 666 -10.94 10.37 8.60
N PHE A 667 -10.24 9.68 9.49
CA PHE A 667 -9.93 8.25 9.37
C PHE A 667 -10.75 7.39 10.33
N GLU A 668 -11.71 7.92 11.10
CA GLU A 668 -12.48 7.10 12.04
C GLU A 668 -13.66 6.38 11.36
N HIS A 669 -13.31 5.42 10.49
CA HIS A 669 -14.22 4.60 9.70
C HIS A 669 -14.12 3.12 10.10
N PRO A 670 -14.54 2.71 11.31
CA PRO A 670 -14.42 1.31 11.77
C PRO A 670 -15.25 0.34 10.92
N GLU A 671 -16.25 0.82 10.18
CA GLU A 671 -17.04 0.02 9.24
C GLU A 671 -16.21 -0.54 8.06
N TRP A 672 -15.16 0.14 7.61
CA TRP A 672 -14.30 -0.34 6.52
C TRP A 672 -13.44 -1.56 6.91
N PRO A 673 -12.62 -1.51 8.00
CA PRO A 673 -11.89 -2.69 8.46
C PRO A 673 -12.84 -3.79 8.92
N ALA A 674 -13.96 -3.48 9.59
CA ALA A 674 -14.95 -4.49 9.96
C ALA A 674 -15.46 -5.30 8.76
N LEU A 675 -15.87 -4.61 7.68
CA LEU A 675 -16.27 -5.26 6.42
C LEU A 675 -15.15 -6.12 5.81
N ILE A 676 -13.91 -5.63 5.81
CA ILE A 676 -12.75 -6.35 5.25
C ILE A 676 -12.42 -7.60 6.10
N TRP A 677 -12.40 -7.46 7.42
CA TRP A 677 -12.16 -8.53 8.38
C TRP A 677 -13.23 -9.62 8.29
N ALA A 678 -14.51 -9.25 8.30
CA ALA A 678 -15.60 -10.20 8.16
C ALA A 678 -15.59 -10.93 6.82
N ARG A 679 -15.31 -10.23 5.70
CA ARG A 679 -15.16 -10.90 4.39
C ARG A 679 -13.95 -11.84 4.35
N CYS A 680 -12.89 -11.55 5.12
CA CYS A 680 -11.76 -12.45 5.30
C CYS A 680 -12.21 -13.72 6.05
N ARG A 681 -12.81 -13.57 7.23
CA ARG A 681 -13.35 -14.69 8.02
C ARG A 681 -14.34 -15.54 7.23
N ALA A 682 -15.26 -14.91 6.51
CA ALA A 682 -16.21 -15.55 5.62
C ALA A 682 -15.54 -16.41 4.54
N ARG A 683 -14.49 -15.87 3.87
CA ARG A 683 -13.74 -16.60 2.84
C ARG A 683 -12.94 -17.77 3.41
N MET A 684 -12.25 -17.56 4.53
CA MET A 684 -11.53 -18.64 5.24
C MET A 684 -12.50 -19.75 5.67
N THR A 685 -13.66 -19.37 6.20
CA THR A 685 -14.71 -20.30 6.64
C THR A 685 -15.31 -21.06 5.45
N ALA A 686 -15.53 -20.40 4.30
CA ALA A 686 -16.02 -21.07 3.09
C ALA A 686 -15.02 -22.13 2.57
N TRP A 687 -13.71 -21.86 2.60
CA TRP A 687 -12.69 -22.87 2.27
C TRP A 687 -12.68 -24.03 3.28
N ALA A 688 -12.72 -23.75 4.58
CA ALA A 688 -12.80 -24.79 5.60
C ALA A 688 -14.07 -25.67 5.45
N LEU A 689 -15.24 -25.06 5.17
CA LEU A 689 -16.50 -25.79 4.96
C LEU A 689 -16.51 -26.68 3.70
N SER A 690 -15.60 -26.42 2.75
CA SER A 690 -15.37 -27.28 1.57
C SER A 690 -14.49 -28.50 1.83
N LEU A 691 -13.85 -28.60 3.01
CA LEU A 691 -13.06 -29.75 3.43
C LEU A 691 -13.82 -30.66 4.42
N PRO A 692 -13.44 -31.95 4.53
CA PRO A 692 -13.81 -32.80 5.66
C PRO A 692 -13.37 -32.18 7.00
N ARG A 693 -14.14 -32.39 8.07
CA ARG A 693 -13.93 -31.70 9.35
C ARG A 693 -12.63 -32.13 10.03
N GLU A 694 -12.24 -33.37 9.85
CA GLU A 694 -11.01 -34.02 10.30
C GLU A 694 -9.75 -33.53 9.57
N GLU A 695 -9.89 -32.81 8.44
CA GLU A 695 -8.74 -32.26 7.72
C GLU A 695 -8.28 -30.89 8.23
N ILE A 696 -9.03 -30.24 9.12
CA ILE A 696 -8.78 -28.86 9.54
C ILE A 696 -8.03 -28.84 10.88
N ILE A 697 -6.82 -28.28 10.86
CA ILE A 697 -5.94 -28.15 12.03
C ILE A 697 -6.20 -26.81 12.73
N LEU A 698 -6.08 -25.67 12.03
CA LEU A 698 -6.34 -24.34 12.62
C LEU A 698 -6.65 -23.25 11.58
N PHE A 699 -7.21 -22.14 12.08
CA PHE A 699 -7.22 -20.84 11.42
C PHE A 699 -6.24 -19.87 12.10
N ARG A 700 -5.53 -19.06 11.30
CA ARG A 700 -4.71 -17.93 11.78
C ARG A 700 -4.86 -16.75 10.82
N THR A 701 -5.85 -15.89 11.11
CA THR A 701 -6.21 -14.67 10.37
C THR A 701 -6.57 -14.88 8.88
N ASP A 702 -5.62 -14.73 7.96
CA ASP A 702 -5.74 -14.99 6.51
C ASP A 702 -5.10 -16.31 6.07
N ALA A 703 -4.81 -17.20 7.02
CA ALA A 703 -4.18 -18.50 6.82
C ALA A 703 -4.96 -19.69 7.44
N LEU A 704 -4.78 -20.88 6.87
CA LEU A 704 -5.42 -22.15 7.24
C LEU A 704 -4.36 -23.26 7.26
N ALA A 705 -4.33 -24.08 8.31
CA ALA A 705 -3.52 -25.30 8.33
C ALA A 705 -4.41 -26.55 8.23
N VAL A 706 -3.98 -27.53 7.41
CA VAL A 706 -4.76 -28.73 7.09
C VAL A 706 -3.90 -29.99 7.05
N THR A 707 -4.52 -31.16 7.19
CA THR A 707 -3.83 -32.47 7.26
C THR A 707 -3.52 -33.10 5.89
N LYS A 708 -4.01 -32.52 4.79
CA LYS A 708 -3.78 -32.99 3.41
C LYS A 708 -3.45 -31.83 2.46
N ASP A 709 -2.65 -32.12 1.44
CA ASP A 709 -2.37 -31.18 0.36
C ASP A 709 -3.65 -30.82 -0.41
N GLN A 710 -3.73 -29.58 -0.90
CA GLN A 710 -4.86 -29.05 -1.65
C GLN A 710 -4.36 -28.51 -3.01
N PRO A 711 -4.10 -29.36 -4.01
CA PRO A 711 -3.51 -28.96 -5.30
C PRO A 711 -4.29 -27.86 -6.03
N GLN A 712 -5.61 -27.82 -5.85
CA GLN A 712 -6.51 -26.79 -6.37
C GLN A 712 -6.29 -25.38 -5.79
N TRP A 713 -5.52 -25.26 -4.70
CA TRP A 713 -5.04 -23.99 -4.15
C TRP A 713 -3.59 -23.71 -4.58
N ASN A 714 -2.76 -24.75 -4.77
CA ASN A 714 -1.33 -24.61 -5.08
C ASN A 714 -1.04 -23.83 -6.38
N GLY A 715 -1.88 -23.97 -7.41
CA GLY A 715 -1.69 -23.29 -8.70
C GLY A 715 -2.17 -21.83 -8.77
N ASN A 716 -2.82 -21.30 -7.72
CA ASN A 716 -3.54 -20.04 -7.82
C ASN A 716 -2.74 -18.84 -7.29
N THR A 717 -2.18 -18.03 -8.20
CA THR A 717 -1.38 -16.84 -7.89
C THR A 717 -2.20 -15.57 -7.62
N ARG A 718 -3.54 -15.65 -7.68
CA ARG A 718 -4.42 -14.48 -7.66
C ARG A 718 -4.49 -13.82 -6.29
N ARG A 719 -4.46 -12.49 -6.28
CA ARG A 719 -4.74 -11.66 -5.08
C ARG A 719 -6.06 -12.08 -4.43
N GLY A 720 -6.01 -12.47 -3.16
CA GLY A 720 -7.16 -12.92 -2.38
C GLY A 720 -7.43 -14.42 -2.36
N THR A 721 -6.58 -15.27 -2.93
CA THR A 721 -6.65 -16.74 -2.79
C THR A 721 -5.63 -17.27 -1.79
N LEU A 722 -5.75 -18.54 -1.41
CA LEU A 722 -4.70 -19.25 -0.69
C LEU A 722 -3.55 -19.64 -1.62
N ARG A 723 -2.35 -19.73 -1.05
CA ARG A 723 -1.15 -20.39 -1.58
C ARG A 723 -0.55 -21.30 -0.50
N PRO A 724 0.19 -22.37 -0.82
CA PRO A 724 1.06 -23.03 0.14
C PRO A 724 2.14 -22.05 0.61
N LYS A 725 2.43 -22.06 1.91
CA LYS A 725 3.51 -21.28 2.54
C LYS A 725 4.67 -22.19 2.97
N TRP A 726 4.33 -23.33 3.56
CA TRP A 726 5.24 -24.40 3.97
C TRP A 726 4.46 -25.69 4.25
N ARG A 727 5.14 -26.83 4.38
CA ARG A 727 4.54 -28.11 4.80
C ARG A 727 5.49 -28.94 5.66
N ILE A 728 4.93 -29.64 6.64
CA ILE A 728 5.58 -30.73 7.37
C ILE A 728 5.05 -32.03 6.76
N ALA A 729 5.74 -32.55 5.75
CA ALA A 729 5.28 -33.71 4.97
C ALA A 729 5.36 -35.05 5.74
N LYS A 730 6.12 -35.10 6.85
CA LYS A 730 6.20 -36.25 7.75
C LYS A 730 5.05 -36.22 8.76
N THR A 731 4.43 -37.38 9.00
CA THR A 731 3.36 -37.55 9.99
C THR A 731 3.88 -37.29 11.41
N VAL A 732 3.55 -36.13 11.97
CA VAL A 732 3.90 -35.71 13.33
C VAL A 732 2.76 -35.96 14.31
N LYS A 733 2.97 -35.73 15.61
CA LYS A 733 1.84 -35.54 16.55
C LYS A 733 1.02 -34.35 16.03
N ALA A 734 -0.29 -34.51 15.89
CA ALA A 734 -1.15 -33.38 15.53
C ALA A 734 -1.21 -32.41 16.73
N PRO A 735 -1.13 -31.08 16.51
CA PRO A 735 -1.21 -30.11 17.59
C PRO A 735 -2.67 -29.85 17.99
N HIS A 736 -2.93 -29.84 19.29
CA HIS A 736 -4.23 -29.47 19.88
C HIS A 736 -4.19 -28.13 20.60
N SER A 737 -3.05 -27.42 20.54
CA SER A 737 -2.86 -26.06 21.06
C SER A 737 -1.96 -25.23 20.13
N PHE A 738 -1.94 -23.90 20.28
CA PHE A 738 -1.09 -23.03 19.45
C PHE A 738 0.38 -23.17 19.79
N GLU A 739 0.69 -23.45 21.06
CA GLU A 739 2.03 -23.69 21.59
C GLU A 739 2.63 -24.96 20.96
N GLU A 740 1.85 -26.04 20.82
CA GLU A 740 2.27 -27.24 20.10
C GLU A 740 2.47 -26.97 18.61
N PHE A 741 1.59 -26.19 17.99
CA PHE A 741 1.70 -25.84 16.58
C PHE A 741 2.94 -24.98 16.28
N ASP A 742 3.23 -23.97 17.12
CA ASP A 742 4.38 -23.10 16.95
C ASP A 742 5.70 -23.79 17.36
N ALA A 743 5.66 -24.78 18.27
CA ALA A 743 6.78 -25.69 18.52
C ALA A 743 7.06 -26.62 17.33
N LEU A 744 6.03 -27.22 16.72
CA LEU A 744 6.16 -28.02 15.49
C LEU A 744 6.72 -27.18 14.34
N THR A 745 6.22 -25.95 14.18
CA THR A 745 6.68 -25.00 13.16
C THR A 745 8.15 -24.64 13.38
N SER A 746 8.51 -24.25 14.60
CA SER A 746 9.88 -23.87 14.98
C SER A 746 10.89 -25.00 14.79
N LYS A 747 10.46 -26.25 15.01
CA LYS A 747 11.29 -27.44 14.83
C LYS A 747 11.43 -27.84 13.36
N TYR A 748 10.32 -27.91 12.62
CA TYR A 748 10.28 -28.60 11.32
C TYR A 748 10.26 -27.68 10.09
N VAL A 749 9.97 -26.38 10.23
CA VAL A 749 10.05 -25.40 9.13
C VAL A 749 11.42 -24.72 9.05
N LYS A 750 12.30 -24.97 10.02
CA LYS A 750 13.75 -24.62 9.96
C LYS A 750 14.62 -25.78 9.44
N GLU A 751 14.04 -26.97 9.26
CA GLU A 751 14.69 -28.19 8.73
C GLU A 751 14.48 -28.35 7.20
N ALA A 752 13.73 -27.46 6.53
CA ALA A 752 13.17 -27.65 5.20
C ALA A 752 13.14 -26.37 4.34
#